data_AF-A0A149ZTY0-F1
#
_entry.id   AF-A0A149ZTY0-F1
#
_cell.length_a   1.000
_cell.length_b   1.000
_cell.length_c   1.000
_cell.angle_alpha   90.00
_cell.angle_beta   90.00
_cell.angle_gamma   90.00
#
_symmetry.space_group_name_H-M   'P 1'
#
loop_
_entity.id
_entity.type
_entity.pdbx_description
1 polymer ?
#
loop_
_entity_poly.entity_id
_entity_poly.type
_entity_poly.pdbx_seq_one_letter_code
_entity_poly.pdbx_strand_id
1 'polypeptide(L)'
;MFGKDLTNAQLQNAKLLGTTFNGVVSMDGADLSGAIIGGGTDFTGCDLSKTNFGPAPNFGTSDLYLTKFVGATLPYATLKNLKKQWLYLDLSRAVILDLPTDLSGLVVTRSNLKGFTFTNRALQCAQFKGTILQDADFSGASLTSSAFSGCDLTSAKFVGAQIGKGNFTEGTLNRADFTGADLTGAGFGKAGPMNGTRFDNTDATSCFMLVGAPPNFSTDPKNLTSFRGAKLKIFPGLYRRWTCLDLTGATFVDLKDYRGDLGQLQAQHAVLTGLDLSNVNLDGCDLTEATLTGAKFNGAHLIGARMRGAQSTCELFRIPKTSSDYQPLLDALRDNTSAAVARIFAERGHPVAEARVAIKRPSQWWTVSDASTVYTVIRGTSADSEPLIVFRLNLITQFKGALLKGAMGSPNNGRPTALRGAIFDGATMDDADFSGADLGQVNPYDPDTAAQFKGASMNCTALSQANLTGAQLTGTVYLHGANLTCATLKDADLTGAQLGALAELFRVAQTSGDYSTLFSALQRNDAPGVAATFKKYGATVQSSTTTVRTDFDGRSWRIADKSSQKDYTVLNWASSDGATFLIVSTPTGAATLTGAYMPNARLVDTNLYGVSAAHLQLYGPRARLDGAILDLCQLPNANFAGSAMGVKSLYWVDLSYANLINAKLTGADLSNGVTLSFANVQGTDFTDAKLNGANLVDAAVAVPVTSSGIAGTYLFSIGPTEQAYSSVLAELEAAAPSSVPITLTSSTGTIAESVGNLQKGAIDPLRRLFNDRKISLPPGATIKPTGDEYAWQIITGETVAPGDYIVWHGLDSLGVDALLAGPSMPNLQRVWGTNLQQACGKKSAVASSLRWQATVSRVGPGPDQWKIDNDQDNPNNMSLGYTSVLVTKDSDNSLAFYGTTLHIEQMGDSTKRQIVILTYKQTQLSAKEVGDNTICPNTQTLSSNNKQKVPWERMMRASKRPAPPTCVPSPYGNCPQISVSTATEAQTRS
;
A
#
# COMPACT_ATOMS: atom_id res chain seq x y z
N MET A 1 -45.08 5.34 -54.30
CA MET A 1 -44.51 5.56 -55.65
C MET A 1 -43.17 4.82 -55.84
N PHE A 2 -42.92 3.72 -55.12
CA PHE A 2 -41.65 2.99 -55.17
C PHE A 2 -41.32 2.47 -56.59
N GLY A 3 -40.08 2.64 -57.03
CA GLY A 3 -39.57 2.19 -58.32
C GLY A 3 -40.12 2.96 -59.54
N LYS A 4 -40.91 4.03 -59.33
CA LYS A 4 -41.42 4.87 -60.41
C LYS A 4 -40.42 5.95 -60.76
N ASP A 5 -40.28 6.23 -62.05
CA ASP A 5 -39.60 7.42 -62.57
C ASP A 5 -40.67 8.50 -62.80
N LEU A 6 -40.53 9.63 -62.11
CA LEU A 6 -41.42 10.78 -62.17
C LEU A 6 -40.76 11.99 -62.84
N THR A 7 -39.73 11.77 -63.66
CA THR A 7 -39.06 12.82 -64.43
C THR A 7 -40.10 13.61 -65.25
N ASN A 8 -40.09 14.94 -65.13
CA ASN A 8 -41.03 15.89 -65.75
C ASN A 8 -42.53 15.65 -65.44
N ALA A 9 -42.86 14.88 -64.39
CA ALA A 9 -44.24 14.62 -64.00
C ALA A 9 -44.99 15.92 -63.66
N GLN A 10 -46.17 16.10 -64.23
CA GLN A 10 -47.04 17.26 -64.03
C GLN A 10 -48.03 16.95 -62.88
N LEU A 11 -47.68 17.34 -61.65
CA LEU A 11 -48.43 17.07 -60.42
C LEU A 11 -49.04 18.35 -59.82
N GLN A 12 -49.26 19.37 -60.63
CA GLN A 12 -49.76 20.65 -60.16
C GLN A 12 -51.16 20.49 -59.54
N ASN A 13 -51.41 21.19 -58.42
CA ASN A 13 -52.66 21.13 -57.66
C ASN A 13 -53.10 19.73 -57.19
N ALA A 14 -52.21 18.72 -57.28
CA ALA A 14 -52.53 17.36 -56.85
C ALA A 14 -52.72 17.29 -55.32
N LYS A 15 -53.66 16.46 -54.88
CA LYS A 15 -53.82 16.12 -53.46
C LYS A 15 -52.88 14.97 -53.11
N LEU A 16 -51.74 15.29 -52.51
CA LEU A 16 -50.66 14.33 -52.20
C LEU A 16 -50.56 14.01 -50.70
N LEU A 17 -51.65 14.24 -49.95
CA LEU A 17 -51.71 13.98 -48.52
C LEU A 17 -51.39 12.51 -48.21
N GLY A 18 -50.43 12.27 -47.31
CA GLY A 18 -49.99 10.92 -46.92
C GLY A 18 -49.32 10.11 -48.03
N THR A 19 -49.02 10.70 -49.19
CA THR A 19 -48.42 9.98 -50.32
C THR A 19 -46.96 9.63 -50.05
N THR A 20 -46.57 8.37 -50.30
CA THR A 20 -45.17 7.93 -50.15
C THR A 20 -44.42 7.99 -51.48
N PHE A 21 -43.45 8.90 -51.57
CA PHE A 21 -42.46 9.04 -52.64
C PHE A 21 -41.14 8.30 -52.36
N ASN A 22 -40.92 7.81 -51.14
CA ASN A 22 -39.78 6.95 -50.80
C ASN A 22 -39.57 5.84 -51.86
N GLY A 23 -38.34 5.78 -52.40
CA GLY A 23 -37.92 4.83 -53.43
C GLY A 23 -38.33 5.19 -54.86
N VAL A 24 -38.79 6.41 -55.13
CA VAL A 24 -38.89 6.95 -56.50
C VAL A 24 -37.51 7.04 -57.12
N VAL A 25 -37.40 6.67 -58.41
CA VAL A 25 -36.13 6.60 -59.16
C VAL A 25 -35.62 8.00 -59.51
N SER A 26 -36.51 8.89 -59.93
CA SER A 26 -36.19 10.28 -60.28
C SER A 26 -37.43 11.16 -60.13
N MET A 27 -37.22 12.40 -59.69
CA MET A 27 -38.23 13.48 -59.68
C MET A 27 -37.70 14.73 -60.41
N ASP A 28 -36.70 14.56 -61.28
CA ASP A 28 -36.09 15.65 -62.02
C ASP A 28 -37.12 16.36 -62.90
N GLY A 29 -37.29 17.68 -62.72
CA GLY A 29 -38.25 18.47 -63.48
C GLY A 29 -39.73 18.22 -63.14
N ALA A 30 -40.03 17.37 -62.14
CA ALA A 30 -41.41 17.21 -61.67
C ALA A 30 -41.96 18.52 -61.11
N ASP A 31 -43.20 18.87 -61.47
CA ASP A 31 -43.85 20.11 -61.05
C ASP A 31 -45.01 19.82 -60.09
N LEU A 32 -44.80 20.15 -58.81
CA LEU A 32 -45.74 20.04 -57.71
C LEU A 32 -46.32 21.41 -57.32
N SER A 33 -46.27 22.41 -58.20
CA SER A 33 -46.81 23.74 -57.90
C SER A 33 -48.31 23.68 -57.54
N GLY A 34 -48.65 24.29 -56.40
CA GLY A 34 -50.02 24.27 -55.85
C GLY A 34 -50.47 22.93 -55.27
N ALA A 35 -49.63 21.89 -55.28
CA ALA A 35 -49.98 20.61 -54.69
C ALA A 35 -50.21 20.71 -53.17
N ILE A 36 -51.20 19.97 -52.68
CA ILE A 36 -51.49 19.86 -51.25
C ILE A 36 -50.67 18.71 -50.69
N ILE A 37 -49.56 19.06 -50.02
CA ILE A 37 -48.61 18.14 -49.41
C ILE A 37 -48.84 18.18 -47.87
N GLY A 38 -48.63 17.07 -47.17
CA GLY A 38 -48.83 17.00 -45.72
C GLY A 38 -49.56 15.75 -45.29
N GLY A 39 -49.95 15.67 -44.01
CA GLY A 39 -50.60 14.46 -43.49
C GLY A 39 -49.72 13.21 -43.62
N GLY A 40 -48.40 13.36 -43.49
CA GLY A 40 -47.45 12.25 -43.57
C GLY A 40 -46.90 11.95 -44.96
N THR A 41 -47.03 12.87 -45.94
CA THR A 41 -46.35 12.73 -47.24
C THR A 41 -44.86 12.48 -47.02
N ASP A 42 -44.31 11.49 -47.73
CA ASP A 42 -42.99 10.94 -47.43
C ASP A 42 -42.06 10.97 -48.65
N PHE A 43 -41.15 11.94 -48.67
CA PHE A 43 -40.06 12.11 -49.64
C PHE A 43 -38.72 11.55 -49.15
N THR A 44 -38.71 10.62 -48.19
CA THR A 44 -37.49 10.04 -47.64
C THR A 44 -36.55 9.55 -48.76
N GLY A 45 -35.28 9.99 -48.69
CA GLY A 45 -34.20 9.62 -49.61
C GLY A 45 -34.34 10.15 -51.04
N CYS A 46 -35.35 10.98 -51.34
CA CYS A 46 -35.54 11.50 -52.69
C CYS A 46 -34.54 12.62 -53.01
N ASP A 47 -34.04 12.64 -54.25
CA ASP A 47 -33.41 13.82 -54.82
C ASP A 47 -34.50 14.74 -55.39
N LEU A 48 -34.71 15.88 -54.72
CA LEU A 48 -35.66 16.91 -55.09
C LEU A 48 -34.96 18.18 -55.57
N SER A 49 -33.66 18.10 -55.88
CA SER A 49 -32.82 19.24 -56.29
C SER A 49 -33.36 19.98 -57.51
N LYS A 50 -34.06 19.28 -58.42
CA LYS A 50 -34.66 19.83 -59.64
C LYS A 50 -36.20 19.76 -59.65
N THR A 51 -36.82 19.50 -58.50
CA THR A 51 -38.29 19.44 -58.39
C THR A 51 -38.87 20.84 -58.14
N ASN A 52 -39.88 21.23 -58.91
CA ASN A 52 -40.55 22.52 -58.77
C ASN A 52 -41.71 22.43 -57.77
N PHE A 53 -41.59 23.08 -56.62
CA PHE A 53 -42.66 23.17 -55.61
C PHE A 53 -43.55 24.42 -55.75
N GLY A 54 -43.21 25.34 -56.65
CA GLY A 54 -43.88 26.62 -56.80
C GLY A 54 -43.62 27.61 -55.65
N PRO A 55 -44.28 28.78 -55.69
CA PRO A 55 -44.01 29.92 -54.80
C PRO A 55 -44.58 29.78 -53.38
N ALA A 56 -45.44 28.79 -53.11
CA ALA A 56 -46.10 28.61 -51.82
C ALA A 56 -46.46 27.12 -51.58
N PRO A 57 -45.48 26.24 -51.38
CA PRO A 57 -45.78 24.84 -51.09
C PRO A 57 -46.53 24.70 -49.77
N ASN A 58 -47.63 23.94 -49.80
CA ASN A 58 -48.41 23.63 -48.61
C ASN A 58 -47.88 22.33 -48.00
N PHE A 59 -47.07 22.41 -46.95
CA PHE A 59 -46.50 21.25 -46.24
C PHE A 59 -47.29 20.92 -44.96
N GLY A 60 -48.61 20.82 -45.04
CA GLY A 60 -49.47 20.39 -43.94
C GLY A 60 -49.53 21.33 -42.72
N THR A 61 -50.41 21.01 -41.77
CA THR A 61 -50.70 21.86 -40.60
C THR A 61 -50.69 21.11 -39.26
N SER A 62 -50.21 19.86 -39.22
CA SER A 62 -50.32 18.97 -38.05
C SER A 62 -48.97 18.36 -37.66
N ASP A 63 -48.67 18.36 -36.36
CA ASP A 63 -47.48 17.75 -35.75
C ASP A 63 -47.59 16.22 -35.59
N LEU A 64 -48.80 15.65 -35.70
CA LEU A 64 -49.02 14.20 -35.65
C LEU A 64 -48.51 13.49 -36.92
N TYR A 65 -48.47 14.18 -38.04
CA TYR A 65 -48.14 13.61 -39.35
C TYR A 65 -47.20 14.54 -40.14
N LEU A 66 -45.95 14.60 -39.68
CA LEU A 66 -44.90 15.43 -40.29
C LEU A 66 -44.75 15.12 -41.79
N THR A 67 -44.53 16.17 -42.60
CA THR A 67 -44.07 15.99 -43.99
C THR A 67 -42.61 15.54 -43.95
N LYS A 68 -42.32 14.35 -44.48
CA LYS A 68 -40.99 13.73 -44.34
C LYS A 68 -40.09 14.03 -45.54
N PHE A 69 -38.90 14.51 -45.24
CA PHE A 69 -37.78 14.75 -46.14
C PHE A 69 -36.52 14.07 -45.59
N VAL A 70 -36.68 12.94 -44.89
CA VAL A 70 -35.58 12.27 -44.20
C VAL A 70 -34.50 11.86 -45.19
N GLY A 71 -33.28 12.39 -45.06
CA GLY A 71 -32.17 12.12 -45.98
C GLY A 71 -32.40 12.60 -47.42
N ALA A 72 -33.42 13.43 -47.67
CA ALA A 72 -33.71 13.96 -49.00
C ALA A 72 -32.81 15.16 -49.33
N THR A 73 -32.60 15.43 -50.61
CA THR A 73 -31.89 16.63 -51.09
C THR A 73 -32.88 17.65 -51.62
N LEU A 74 -32.92 18.86 -51.05
CA LEU A 74 -33.90 19.91 -51.39
C LEU A 74 -33.15 21.21 -51.74
N PRO A 75 -33.58 21.99 -52.73
CA PRO A 75 -33.08 23.36 -52.89
C PRO A 75 -33.67 24.27 -51.80
N TYR A 76 -32.89 25.22 -51.26
CA TYR A 76 -33.39 26.19 -50.28
C TYR A 76 -34.60 26.98 -50.81
N ALA A 77 -34.73 27.17 -52.12
CA ALA A 77 -35.89 27.82 -52.74
C ALA A 77 -37.24 27.20 -52.27
N THR A 78 -37.29 25.89 -52.06
CA THR A 78 -38.47 25.18 -51.54
C THR A 78 -38.86 25.65 -50.14
N LEU A 79 -37.87 25.96 -49.30
CA LEU A 79 -38.06 26.42 -47.92
C LEU A 79 -38.14 27.95 -47.80
N LYS A 80 -37.51 28.69 -48.72
CA LYS A 80 -37.50 30.16 -48.78
C LYS A 80 -38.91 30.73 -48.80
N ASN A 81 -39.80 30.08 -49.54
CA ASN A 81 -41.20 30.46 -49.72
C ASN A 81 -42.05 30.29 -48.44
N LEU A 82 -41.55 29.54 -47.45
CA LEU A 82 -42.19 29.39 -46.14
C LEU A 82 -41.93 30.59 -45.21
N LYS A 83 -41.31 31.68 -45.70
CA LYS A 83 -41.04 32.92 -44.93
C LYS A 83 -40.32 32.64 -43.59
N LYS A 84 -39.33 31.74 -43.61
CA LYS A 84 -38.59 31.28 -42.41
C LYS A 84 -39.47 30.60 -41.34
N GLN A 85 -40.60 29.99 -41.71
CA GLN A 85 -41.43 29.18 -40.83
C GLN A 85 -41.38 27.70 -41.24
N TRP A 86 -40.59 26.89 -40.53
CA TRP A 86 -40.47 25.45 -40.74
C TRP A 86 -41.32 24.74 -39.69
N LEU A 87 -42.57 24.47 -40.06
CA LEU A 87 -43.57 23.93 -39.14
C LEU A 87 -43.88 22.49 -39.55
N TYR A 88 -43.82 21.56 -38.61
CA TYR A 88 -44.25 20.17 -38.80
C TYR A 88 -43.53 19.43 -39.94
N LEU A 89 -42.23 19.69 -40.11
CA LEU A 89 -41.39 19.02 -41.10
C LEU A 89 -40.50 17.97 -40.43
N ASP A 90 -40.25 16.86 -41.10
CA ASP A 90 -39.14 15.96 -40.76
C ASP A 90 -38.00 16.13 -41.77
N LEU A 91 -37.05 16.98 -41.42
CA LEU A 91 -35.82 17.28 -42.17
C LEU A 91 -34.63 16.46 -41.64
N SER A 92 -34.87 15.34 -40.97
CA SER A 92 -33.79 14.52 -40.39
C SER A 92 -32.76 14.15 -41.44
N ARG A 93 -31.51 14.57 -41.25
CA ARG A 93 -30.38 14.34 -42.18
C ARG A 93 -30.64 14.83 -43.62
N ALA A 94 -31.60 15.74 -43.83
CA ALA A 94 -31.86 16.32 -45.14
C ALA A 94 -30.69 17.23 -45.56
N VAL A 95 -30.39 17.26 -46.86
CA VAL A 95 -29.39 18.15 -47.45
C VAL A 95 -30.10 19.31 -48.12
N ILE A 96 -29.93 20.52 -47.59
CA ILE A 96 -30.50 21.73 -48.19
C ILE A 96 -29.43 22.42 -49.03
N LEU A 97 -29.57 22.36 -50.35
CA LEU A 97 -28.69 23.06 -51.29
C LEU A 97 -28.90 24.57 -51.17
N ASP A 98 -27.81 25.32 -51.25
CA ASP A 98 -27.80 26.79 -51.20
C ASP A 98 -28.47 27.39 -49.94
N LEU A 99 -28.42 26.67 -48.82
CA LEU A 99 -28.92 27.16 -47.54
C LEU A 99 -28.13 28.42 -47.12
N PRO A 100 -28.77 29.59 -46.98
CA PRO A 100 -28.09 30.86 -46.78
C PRO A 100 -27.32 30.89 -45.45
N THR A 101 -26.32 31.77 -45.40
CA THR A 101 -25.53 32.03 -44.19
C THR A 101 -26.34 32.76 -43.13
N ASP A 102 -27.33 33.58 -43.51
CA ASP A 102 -28.25 34.27 -42.62
C ASP A 102 -29.64 33.62 -42.58
N LEU A 103 -29.93 33.00 -41.43
CA LEU A 103 -31.21 32.42 -41.05
C LEU A 103 -31.77 33.09 -39.77
N SER A 104 -31.39 34.34 -39.48
CA SER A 104 -31.87 35.08 -38.31
C SER A 104 -33.40 35.11 -38.26
N GLY A 105 -33.96 34.92 -37.07
CA GLY A 105 -35.41 34.87 -36.84
C GLY A 105 -36.11 33.63 -37.41
N LEU A 106 -35.37 32.58 -37.78
CA LEU A 106 -35.96 31.30 -38.22
C LEU A 106 -36.88 30.74 -37.14
N VAL A 107 -38.13 30.41 -37.50
CA VAL A 107 -39.11 29.79 -36.62
C VAL A 107 -39.28 28.34 -37.06
N VAL A 108 -38.83 27.43 -36.21
CA VAL A 108 -38.98 25.99 -36.34
C VAL A 108 -39.83 25.51 -35.16
N THR A 109 -40.98 24.90 -35.44
CA THR A 109 -41.88 24.44 -34.37
C THR A 109 -42.28 23.01 -34.61
N ARG A 110 -42.17 22.18 -33.56
CA ARG A 110 -42.56 20.76 -33.55
C ARG A 110 -42.14 20.01 -34.82
N SER A 111 -40.92 20.26 -35.26
CA SER A 111 -40.30 19.62 -36.42
C SER A 111 -39.21 18.64 -35.96
N ASN A 112 -38.74 17.80 -36.86
CA ASN A 112 -37.62 16.89 -36.63
C ASN A 112 -36.44 17.30 -37.52
N LEU A 113 -35.37 17.77 -36.90
CA LEU A 113 -34.13 18.21 -37.54
C LEU A 113 -32.94 17.39 -37.01
N LYS A 114 -33.17 16.10 -36.73
CA LYS A 114 -32.12 15.20 -36.27
C LYS A 114 -30.94 15.16 -37.25
N GLY A 115 -29.73 15.42 -36.77
CA GLY A 115 -28.50 15.44 -37.57
C GLY A 115 -28.38 16.62 -38.55
N PHE A 116 -29.22 17.65 -38.43
CA PHE A 116 -29.17 18.81 -39.33
C PHE A 116 -27.97 19.72 -39.01
N THR A 117 -27.33 20.28 -40.05
CA THR A 117 -26.11 21.10 -39.90
C THR A 117 -26.39 22.59 -40.08
N PHE A 118 -26.19 23.35 -39.01
CA PHE A 118 -26.25 24.81 -38.91
C PHE A 118 -24.88 25.48 -38.71
N THR A 119 -23.78 24.73 -38.90
CA THR A 119 -22.40 25.21 -38.68
C THR A 119 -22.12 26.56 -39.33
N ASN A 120 -21.51 27.48 -38.58
CA ASN A 120 -21.12 28.84 -38.99
C ASN A 120 -22.25 29.74 -39.53
N ARG A 121 -23.52 29.48 -39.19
CA ARG A 121 -24.67 30.29 -39.66
C ARG A 121 -25.13 31.31 -38.63
N ALA A 122 -25.71 32.40 -39.12
CA ALA A 122 -26.40 33.41 -38.32
C ALA A 122 -27.85 32.97 -38.06
N LEU A 123 -28.19 32.79 -36.79
CA LEU A 123 -29.45 32.26 -36.26
C LEU A 123 -29.94 33.11 -35.07
N GLN A 124 -29.57 34.39 -35.03
CA GLN A 124 -29.97 35.29 -33.95
C GLN A 124 -31.50 35.35 -33.87
N CYS A 125 -32.04 35.31 -32.65
CA CYS A 125 -33.48 35.30 -32.39
C CYS A 125 -34.26 34.14 -33.04
N ALA A 126 -33.60 33.07 -33.51
CA ALA A 126 -34.28 31.88 -34.01
C ALA A 126 -35.05 31.17 -32.89
N GLN A 127 -36.16 30.52 -33.23
CA GLN A 127 -37.06 29.83 -32.30
C GLN A 127 -37.23 28.37 -32.74
N PHE A 128 -36.90 27.41 -31.88
CA PHE A 128 -36.94 25.98 -32.16
C PHE A 128 -37.98 25.21 -31.33
N LYS A 129 -38.96 25.90 -30.73
CA LYS A 129 -39.88 25.35 -29.71
C LYS A 129 -40.38 23.93 -30.00
N GLY A 130 -40.12 23.00 -29.08
CA GLY A 130 -40.60 21.61 -29.14
C GLY A 130 -40.05 20.78 -30.32
N THR A 131 -38.93 21.20 -30.91
CA THR A 131 -38.29 20.53 -32.06
C THR A 131 -37.33 19.43 -31.59
N ILE A 132 -37.26 18.34 -32.35
CA ILE A 132 -36.25 17.29 -32.18
C ILE A 132 -34.97 17.73 -32.92
N LEU A 133 -33.91 17.98 -32.17
CA LEU A 133 -32.61 18.47 -32.64
C LEU A 133 -31.47 17.51 -32.24
N GLN A 134 -31.79 16.22 -32.06
CA GLN A 134 -30.80 15.20 -31.74
C GLN A 134 -29.66 15.22 -32.77
N ASP A 135 -28.41 15.13 -32.33
CA ASP A 135 -27.22 15.10 -33.20
C ASP A 135 -27.07 16.33 -34.14
N ALA A 136 -27.86 17.40 -33.96
CA ALA A 136 -27.75 18.61 -34.79
C ALA A 136 -26.44 19.37 -34.51
N ASP A 137 -25.87 20.01 -35.54
CA ASP A 137 -24.59 20.70 -35.44
C ASP A 137 -24.73 22.22 -35.61
N PHE A 138 -24.61 22.96 -34.51
CA PHE A 138 -24.59 24.42 -34.42
C PHE A 138 -23.18 24.99 -34.20
N SER A 139 -22.12 24.24 -34.50
CA SER A 139 -20.74 24.68 -34.20
C SER A 139 -20.41 26.00 -34.91
N GLY A 140 -19.86 26.97 -34.18
CA GLY A 140 -19.55 28.31 -34.68
C GLY A 140 -20.75 29.17 -35.09
N ALA A 141 -21.99 28.73 -34.85
CA ALA A 141 -23.18 29.50 -35.19
C ALA A 141 -23.37 30.72 -34.26
N SER A 142 -23.99 31.78 -34.79
CA SER A 142 -24.41 32.95 -34.00
C SER A 142 -25.87 32.79 -33.58
N LEU A 143 -26.08 32.51 -32.29
CA LEU A 143 -27.33 32.05 -31.68
C LEU A 143 -27.86 33.03 -30.63
N THR A 144 -27.35 34.26 -30.58
CA THR A 144 -27.71 35.25 -29.57
C THR A 144 -29.23 35.40 -29.46
N SER A 145 -29.76 35.25 -28.24
CA SER A 145 -31.19 35.36 -27.91
C SER A 145 -32.11 34.39 -28.66
N SER A 146 -31.58 33.25 -29.13
CA SER A 146 -32.38 32.16 -29.70
C SER A 146 -33.10 31.34 -28.60
N ALA A 147 -34.21 30.68 -28.96
CA ALA A 147 -35.03 29.90 -28.05
C ALA A 147 -35.10 28.42 -28.44
N PHE A 148 -34.70 27.55 -27.52
CA PHE A 148 -34.71 26.09 -27.61
C PHE A 148 -35.63 25.44 -26.56
N SER A 149 -36.65 26.17 -26.10
CA SER A 149 -37.51 25.70 -25.02
C SER A 149 -38.23 24.40 -25.40
N GLY A 150 -38.10 23.37 -24.56
CA GLY A 150 -38.73 22.06 -24.79
C GLY A 150 -38.15 21.25 -25.95
N CYS A 151 -36.97 21.61 -26.48
CA CYS A 151 -36.30 20.85 -27.52
C CYS A 151 -35.63 19.57 -26.99
N ASP A 152 -35.56 18.54 -27.83
CA ASP A 152 -34.64 17.42 -27.61
C ASP A 152 -33.30 17.71 -28.30
N LEU A 153 -32.29 18.07 -27.53
CA LEU A 153 -30.94 18.44 -27.97
C LEU A 153 -29.93 17.34 -27.65
N THR A 154 -30.37 16.09 -27.50
CA THR A 154 -29.49 14.97 -27.19
C THR A 154 -28.36 14.87 -28.22
N SER A 155 -27.10 14.87 -27.77
CA SER A 155 -25.90 14.84 -28.62
C SER A 155 -25.74 16.03 -29.60
N ALA A 156 -26.49 17.12 -29.44
CA ALA A 156 -26.34 18.31 -30.28
C ALA A 156 -25.01 19.03 -30.01
N LYS A 157 -24.40 19.62 -31.04
CA LYS A 157 -23.11 20.32 -30.94
C LYS A 157 -23.30 21.83 -31.02
N PHE A 158 -22.67 22.55 -30.12
CA PHE A 158 -22.63 24.01 -30.01
C PHE A 158 -21.19 24.51 -29.88
N VAL A 159 -20.20 23.75 -30.37
CA VAL A 159 -18.78 24.04 -30.18
C VAL A 159 -18.43 25.42 -30.73
N GLY A 160 -17.92 26.31 -29.87
CA GLY A 160 -17.56 27.69 -30.23
C GLY A 160 -18.74 28.58 -30.66
N ALA A 161 -19.99 28.20 -30.39
CA ALA A 161 -21.17 28.99 -30.78
C ALA A 161 -21.35 30.25 -29.90
N GLN A 162 -21.88 31.31 -30.49
CA GLN A 162 -22.19 32.57 -29.80
C GLN A 162 -23.65 32.55 -29.32
N ILE A 163 -23.92 31.97 -28.14
CA ILE A 163 -25.29 31.69 -27.70
C ILE A 163 -25.93 32.84 -26.93
N GLY A 164 -25.13 33.67 -26.25
CA GLY A 164 -25.51 34.86 -25.48
C GLY A 164 -27.02 35.11 -25.29
N LYS A 165 -27.54 34.95 -24.06
CA LYS A 165 -28.98 35.06 -23.72
C LYS A 165 -29.90 34.01 -24.37
N GLY A 166 -29.36 32.89 -24.84
CA GLY A 166 -30.17 31.78 -25.36
C GLY A 166 -31.03 31.10 -24.28
N ASN A 167 -32.18 30.54 -24.66
CA ASN A 167 -33.11 29.88 -23.73
C ASN A 167 -33.22 28.37 -23.97
N PHE A 168 -32.74 27.55 -23.03
CA PHE A 168 -32.80 26.08 -23.06
C PHE A 168 -33.78 25.49 -22.03
N THR A 169 -34.70 26.29 -21.49
CA THR A 169 -35.64 25.81 -20.45
C THR A 169 -36.43 24.60 -20.92
N GLU A 170 -36.58 23.59 -20.06
CA GLU A 170 -37.33 22.35 -20.34
C GLU A 170 -36.78 21.51 -21.50
N GLY A 171 -35.59 21.83 -22.03
CA GLY A 171 -34.93 21.03 -23.07
C GLY A 171 -34.16 19.82 -22.51
N THR A 172 -34.03 18.74 -23.28
CA THR A 172 -33.20 17.58 -22.95
C THR A 172 -31.81 17.75 -23.56
N LEU A 173 -30.76 17.73 -22.75
CA LEU A 173 -29.39 18.12 -23.17
C LEU A 173 -28.36 16.99 -23.01
N ASN A 174 -28.78 15.75 -22.79
CA ASN A 174 -27.88 14.60 -22.63
C ASN A 174 -26.83 14.57 -23.75
N ARG A 175 -25.55 14.52 -23.39
CA ARG A 175 -24.40 14.46 -24.31
C ARG A 175 -24.28 15.66 -25.27
N ALA A 176 -24.99 16.76 -25.04
CA ALA A 176 -24.79 17.97 -25.82
C ALA A 176 -23.39 18.56 -25.56
N ASP A 177 -22.82 19.22 -26.56
CA ASP A 177 -21.44 19.74 -26.51
C ASP A 177 -21.41 21.27 -26.67
N PHE A 178 -21.21 21.99 -25.57
CA PHE A 178 -21.06 23.45 -25.52
C PHE A 178 -19.59 23.89 -25.47
N THR A 179 -18.63 23.04 -25.83
CA THR A 179 -17.20 23.34 -25.67
C THR A 179 -16.82 24.70 -26.30
N GLY A 180 -16.28 25.61 -25.48
CA GLY A 180 -15.86 26.95 -25.91
C GLY A 180 -16.97 27.90 -26.37
N ALA A 181 -18.24 27.56 -26.13
CA ALA A 181 -19.37 28.43 -26.47
C ALA A 181 -19.48 29.64 -25.53
N ASP A 182 -19.97 30.78 -26.05
CA ASP A 182 -20.36 31.93 -25.24
C ASP A 182 -21.77 31.71 -24.66
N LEU A 183 -21.82 31.38 -23.37
CA LEU A 183 -23.05 31.13 -22.62
C LEU A 183 -23.51 32.35 -21.79
N THR A 184 -22.97 33.54 -22.04
CA THR A 184 -23.28 34.74 -21.25
C THR A 184 -24.79 35.01 -21.21
N GLY A 185 -25.40 34.94 -20.02
CA GLY A 185 -26.83 35.15 -19.85
C GLY A 185 -27.72 34.02 -20.37
N ALA A 186 -27.18 32.86 -20.77
CA ALA A 186 -28.00 31.73 -21.23
C ALA A 186 -28.82 31.14 -20.07
N GLY A 187 -30.05 30.68 -20.37
CA GLY A 187 -30.98 30.12 -19.39
C GLY A 187 -31.12 28.60 -19.49
N PHE A 188 -30.91 27.89 -18.37
CA PHE A 188 -31.03 26.41 -18.29
C PHE A 188 -32.07 25.95 -17.24
N GLY A 189 -32.94 26.84 -16.77
CA GLY A 189 -33.93 26.53 -15.74
C GLY A 189 -34.84 25.37 -16.15
N LYS A 190 -35.04 24.39 -15.26
CA LYS A 190 -35.82 23.16 -15.51
C LYS A 190 -35.36 22.35 -16.74
N ALA A 191 -34.14 22.52 -17.24
CA ALA A 191 -33.62 21.62 -18.26
C ALA A 191 -33.69 20.16 -17.75
N GLY A 192 -33.96 19.23 -18.67
CA GLY A 192 -33.94 17.80 -18.41
C GLY A 192 -32.54 17.30 -18.04
N PRO A 193 -32.34 15.97 -17.91
CA PRO A 193 -31.05 15.40 -17.56
C PRO A 193 -29.94 15.88 -18.51
N MET A 194 -28.80 16.24 -17.93
CA MET A 194 -27.62 16.74 -18.63
C MET A 194 -26.48 15.71 -18.62
N ASN A 195 -26.82 14.42 -18.65
CA ASN A 195 -25.84 13.34 -18.50
C ASN A 195 -24.86 13.34 -19.69
N GLY A 196 -23.55 13.39 -19.42
CA GLY A 196 -22.54 13.47 -20.48
C GLY A 196 -22.41 14.81 -21.19
N THR A 197 -23.14 15.85 -20.76
CA THR A 197 -23.06 17.18 -21.38
C THR A 197 -21.68 17.79 -21.13
N ARG A 198 -21.16 18.52 -22.12
CA ARG A 198 -19.86 19.19 -22.03
C ARG A 198 -20.00 20.70 -22.02
N PHE A 199 -19.45 21.33 -20.99
CA PHE A 199 -19.32 22.78 -20.82
C PHE A 199 -17.84 23.20 -20.81
N ASP A 200 -16.99 22.40 -21.43
CA ASP A 200 -15.54 22.56 -21.33
C ASP A 200 -15.10 23.92 -21.92
N ASN A 201 -14.20 24.61 -21.23
CA ASN A 201 -13.67 25.92 -21.62
C ASN A 201 -14.74 27.00 -21.85
N THR A 202 -15.91 26.89 -21.20
CA THR A 202 -16.96 27.92 -21.26
C THR A 202 -16.87 28.91 -20.11
N ASP A 203 -17.40 30.12 -20.30
CA ASP A 203 -17.73 31.02 -19.20
C ASP A 203 -19.21 30.88 -18.84
N ALA A 204 -19.47 30.21 -17.72
CA ALA A 204 -20.82 29.98 -17.20
C ALA A 204 -21.17 30.89 -16.00
N THR A 205 -20.34 31.91 -15.72
CA THR A 205 -20.52 32.78 -14.54
C THR A 205 -21.79 33.61 -14.57
N SER A 206 -22.30 33.91 -15.76
CA SER A 206 -23.47 34.75 -16.00
C SER A 206 -24.71 33.97 -16.48
N CYS A 207 -24.69 32.64 -16.43
CA CYS A 207 -25.83 31.81 -16.81
C CYS A 207 -27.00 31.99 -15.83
N PHE A 208 -28.21 32.20 -16.35
CA PHE A 208 -29.43 32.29 -15.55
C PHE A 208 -29.96 30.88 -15.23
N MET A 209 -29.74 30.43 -14.01
CA MET A 209 -30.31 29.18 -13.47
C MET A 209 -31.58 29.41 -12.65
N LEU A 210 -31.96 30.67 -12.42
CA LEU A 210 -32.97 31.08 -11.42
C LEU A 210 -34.44 31.01 -11.88
N VAL A 211 -34.71 30.83 -13.17
CA VAL A 211 -36.09 30.69 -13.67
C VAL A 211 -36.53 29.22 -13.56
N GLY A 212 -36.65 28.71 -12.32
CA GLY A 212 -37.14 27.35 -12.03
C GLY A 212 -36.22 26.48 -11.18
N ALA A 213 -36.46 25.16 -11.19
CA ALA A 213 -35.62 24.18 -10.49
C ALA A 213 -34.21 24.13 -11.12
N PRO A 214 -33.15 23.90 -10.32
CA PRO A 214 -31.79 23.76 -10.84
C PRO A 214 -31.73 22.57 -11.82
N PRO A 215 -30.86 22.63 -12.85
CA PRO A 215 -30.73 21.54 -13.79
C PRO A 215 -30.24 20.26 -13.10
N ASN A 216 -30.64 19.12 -13.66
CA ASN A 216 -30.23 17.82 -13.16
C ASN A 216 -28.98 17.35 -13.90
N PHE A 217 -27.84 17.43 -13.22
CA PHE A 217 -26.58 16.87 -13.72
C PHE A 217 -26.56 15.35 -13.62
N SER A 218 -25.49 14.76 -14.16
CA SER A 218 -25.31 13.31 -14.11
C SER A 218 -25.34 12.77 -12.68
N THR A 219 -25.90 11.59 -12.54
CA THR A 219 -25.77 10.74 -11.34
C THR A 219 -25.09 9.41 -11.67
N ASP A 220 -24.63 9.24 -12.91
CA ASP A 220 -23.95 8.03 -13.39
C ASP A 220 -22.43 8.30 -13.49
N PRO A 221 -21.60 7.62 -12.67
CA PRO A 221 -20.14 7.75 -12.71
C PRO A 221 -19.52 7.44 -14.08
N LYS A 222 -20.23 6.74 -14.97
CA LYS A 222 -19.76 6.43 -16.33
C LYS A 222 -20.10 7.52 -17.35
N ASN A 223 -20.88 8.53 -16.97
CA ASN A 223 -21.38 9.55 -17.90
C ASN A 223 -21.39 10.93 -17.25
N LEU A 224 -20.22 11.38 -16.78
CA LEU A 224 -20.03 12.64 -16.05
C LEU A 224 -20.52 13.86 -16.84
N THR A 225 -21.04 14.88 -16.15
CA THR A 225 -21.23 16.20 -16.76
C THR A 225 -19.93 16.99 -16.65
N SER A 226 -19.40 17.45 -17.78
CA SER A 226 -18.05 17.99 -17.88
C SER A 226 -18.04 19.51 -17.84
N PHE A 227 -17.17 20.08 -17.02
CA PHE A 227 -16.89 21.51 -16.87
C PHE A 227 -15.38 21.76 -16.91
N ARG A 228 -14.63 20.99 -17.70
CA ARG A 228 -13.17 21.06 -17.69
C ARG A 228 -12.70 22.42 -18.17
N GLY A 229 -11.85 23.09 -17.39
CA GLY A 229 -11.38 24.44 -17.70
C GLY A 229 -12.47 25.53 -17.73
N ALA A 230 -13.69 25.25 -17.28
CA ALA A 230 -14.78 26.22 -17.28
C ALA A 230 -14.62 27.28 -16.17
N LYS A 231 -15.15 28.48 -16.41
CA LYS A 231 -15.32 29.50 -15.38
C LYS A 231 -16.72 29.39 -14.78
N LEU A 232 -16.78 29.14 -13.48
CA LEU A 232 -18.00 28.84 -12.75
C LEU A 232 -18.23 29.85 -11.63
N LYS A 233 -19.48 29.88 -11.16
CA LYS A 233 -19.92 30.58 -9.95
C LYS A 233 -20.71 29.59 -9.10
N ILE A 234 -20.54 29.60 -7.78
CA ILE A 234 -21.22 28.63 -6.88
C ILE A 234 -22.75 28.76 -6.97
N PHE A 235 -23.23 29.99 -7.15
CA PHE A 235 -24.65 30.32 -7.32
C PHE A 235 -24.97 30.78 -8.76
N PRO A 236 -26.09 30.33 -9.37
CA PRO A 236 -27.25 29.63 -8.77
C PRO A 236 -27.39 28.13 -9.13
N GLY A 237 -26.43 27.53 -9.86
CA GLY A 237 -26.63 26.22 -10.49
C GLY A 237 -25.97 25.00 -9.84
N LEU A 238 -24.76 25.14 -9.29
CA LEU A 238 -23.96 24.02 -8.78
C LEU A 238 -24.24 23.75 -7.29
N TYR A 239 -24.36 24.82 -6.49
CA TYR A 239 -24.57 24.79 -5.03
C TYR A 239 -23.81 23.62 -4.35
N ARG A 240 -24.52 22.74 -3.63
CA ARG A 240 -23.99 21.56 -2.93
C ARG A 240 -24.09 20.25 -3.75
N ARG A 241 -24.30 20.29 -5.07
CA ARG A 241 -24.52 19.09 -5.93
C ARG A 241 -23.46 18.96 -7.02
N TRP A 242 -22.35 18.34 -6.67
CA TRP A 242 -21.20 18.12 -7.54
C TRP A 242 -21.00 16.64 -7.88
N THR A 243 -21.92 15.78 -7.44
CA THR A 243 -21.96 14.35 -7.78
C THR A 243 -21.79 14.16 -9.29
N CYS A 244 -20.86 13.30 -9.69
CA CYS A 244 -20.59 12.97 -11.09
C CYS A 244 -20.30 14.20 -12.01
N LEU A 245 -19.73 15.27 -11.46
CA LEU A 245 -19.16 16.37 -12.24
C LEU A 245 -17.68 16.15 -12.51
N ASP A 246 -17.25 16.47 -13.73
CA ASP A 246 -15.82 16.65 -14.04
C ASP A 246 -15.47 18.14 -13.98
N LEU A 247 -14.81 18.53 -12.88
CA LEU A 247 -14.37 19.89 -12.59
C LEU A 247 -12.86 20.07 -12.83
N THR A 248 -12.24 19.20 -13.64
CA THR A 248 -10.78 19.26 -13.89
C THR A 248 -10.37 20.63 -14.42
N GLY A 249 -9.52 21.32 -13.67
CA GLY A 249 -9.03 22.66 -14.05
C GLY A 249 -10.10 23.76 -14.09
N ALA A 250 -11.31 23.50 -13.59
CA ALA A 250 -12.35 24.51 -13.50
C ALA A 250 -11.95 25.61 -12.50
N THR A 251 -12.35 26.85 -12.76
CA THR A 251 -12.11 27.97 -11.85
C THR A 251 -13.43 28.52 -11.34
N PHE A 252 -13.54 28.75 -10.04
CA PHE A 252 -14.68 29.45 -9.47
C PHE A 252 -14.29 30.89 -9.16
N VAL A 253 -15.04 31.84 -9.68
CA VAL A 253 -14.74 33.27 -9.51
C VAL A 253 -15.07 33.77 -8.11
N ASP A 254 -15.92 33.07 -7.37
CA ASP A 254 -16.42 33.48 -6.06
C ASP A 254 -15.95 32.58 -4.89
N LEU A 255 -15.32 31.42 -5.13
CA LEU A 255 -14.92 30.47 -4.06
C LEU A 255 -14.04 31.11 -2.98
N LYS A 256 -13.07 31.95 -3.35
CA LYS A 256 -12.11 32.54 -2.41
C LYS A 256 -12.72 33.61 -1.51
N ASP A 257 -13.70 34.35 -2.04
CA ASP A 257 -14.44 35.38 -1.31
C ASP A 257 -15.75 34.84 -0.72
N TYR A 258 -16.05 33.55 -0.96
CA TYR A 258 -17.25 32.90 -0.49
C TYR A 258 -17.20 32.73 1.03
N ARG A 259 -17.82 33.68 1.72
CA ARG A 259 -18.12 33.62 3.17
C ARG A 259 -19.18 32.57 3.52
N GLY A 260 -19.73 31.88 2.53
CA GLY A 260 -20.81 30.90 2.73
C GLY A 260 -20.28 29.50 3.04
N ASP A 261 -21.20 28.64 3.49
CA ASP A 261 -20.92 27.28 3.94
C ASP A 261 -21.22 26.25 2.82
N LEU A 262 -20.22 25.44 2.45
CA LEU A 262 -20.36 24.26 1.59
C LEU A 262 -20.36 22.95 2.40
N GLY A 263 -20.63 23.00 3.70
CA GLY A 263 -20.88 21.81 4.51
C GLY A 263 -21.90 20.89 3.86
N GLN A 264 -21.79 19.58 4.05
CA GLN A 264 -22.66 18.58 3.41
C GLN A 264 -22.64 18.61 1.87
N LEU A 265 -21.61 19.20 1.24
CA LEU A 265 -21.39 19.14 -0.21
C LEU A 265 -21.47 17.69 -0.69
N GLN A 266 -22.32 17.42 -1.68
CA GLN A 266 -22.42 16.13 -2.35
C GLN A 266 -21.47 16.13 -3.54
N ALA A 267 -20.37 15.38 -3.47
CA ALA A 267 -19.34 15.33 -4.49
C ALA A 267 -18.91 13.88 -4.79
N GLN A 268 -19.84 12.93 -4.65
CA GLN A 268 -19.55 11.53 -4.92
C GLN A 268 -19.17 11.33 -6.39
N HIS A 269 -18.11 10.58 -6.64
CA HIS A 269 -17.55 10.34 -7.98
C HIS A 269 -17.17 11.62 -8.76
N ALA A 270 -17.08 12.77 -8.08
CA ALA A 270 -16.66 14.02 -8.72
C ALA A 270 -15.17 13.96 -9.06
N VAL A 271 -14.79 14.57 -10.18
CA VAL A 271 -13.38 14.74 -10.57
C VAL A 271 -12.97 16.17 -10.22
N LEU A 272 -12.23 16.33 -9.13
CA LEU A 272 -11.80 17.62 -8.56
C LEU A 272 -10.33 17.93 -8.89
N THR A 273 -9.82 17.37 -9.98
CA THR A 273 -8.39 17.43 -10.32
C THR A 273 -7.91 18.88 -10.43
N GLY A 274 -6.93 19.24 -9.59
CA GLY A 274 -6.33 20.58 -9.54
C GLY A 274 -7.19 21.68 -8.92
N LEU A 275 -8.37 21.36 -8.36
CA LEU A 275 -9.28 22.36 -7.83
C LEU A 275 -8.78 22.96 -6.49
N ASP A 276 -8.90 24.28 -6.33
CA ASP A 276 -8.55 24.99 -5.10
C ASP A 276 -9.78 25.17 -4.20
N LEU A 277 -9.83 24.41 -3.10
CA LEU A 277 -10.85 24.42 -2.05
C LEU A 277 -10.27 24.88 -0.71
N SER A 278 -9.15 25.62 -0.74
CA SER A 278 -8.46 26.08 0.47
C SER A 278 -9.35 27.04 1.28
N ASN A 279 -9.34 26.88 2.61
CA ASN A 279 -10.12 27.67 3.58
C ASN A 279 -11.65 27.62 3.41
N VAL A 280 -12.16 26.63 2.68
CA VAL A 280 -13.61 26.42 2.50
C VAL A 280 -14.15 25.55 3.63
N ASN A 281 -15.37 25.85 4.11
CA ASN A 281 -16.09 24.94 4.98
C ASN A 281 -16.76 23.82 4.17
N LEU A 282 -16.29 22.58 4.36
CA LEU A 282 -16.77 21.35 3.74
C LEU A 282 -17.19 20.33 4.81
N ASP A 283 -17.59 20.78 6.00
CA ASP A 283 -17.94 19.88 7.11
C ASP A 283 -19.06 18.91 6.72
N GLY A 284 -18.79 17.62 6.93
CA GLY A 284 -19.65 16.50 6.55
C GLY A 284 -19.93 16.38 5.05
N CYS A 285 -19.08 16.95 4.19
CA CYS A 285 -19.16 16.68 2.74
C CYS A 285 -19.01 15.20 2.42
N ASP A 286 -19.54 14.79 1.28
CA ASP A 286 -19.41 13.45 0.75
C ASP A 286 -18.55 13.43 -0.51
N LEU A 287 -17.29 13.05 -0.34
CA LEU A 287 -16.26 12.85 -1.35
C LEU A 287 -16.09 11.37 -1.70
N THR A 288 -17.08 10.52 -1.42
CA THR A 288 -17.01 9.08 -1.71
C THR A 288 -16.66 8.84 -3.19
N GLU A 289 -15.60 8.06 -3.42
CA GLU A 289 -15.07 7.75 -4.76
C GLU A 289 -14.69 8.96 -5.63
N ALA A 290 -14.49 10.15 -5.02
CA ALA A 290 -14.04 11.33 -5.73
C ALA A 290 -12.56 11.26 -6.13
N THR A 291 -12.20 11.87 -7.27
CA THR A 291 -10.81 12.05 -7.69
C THR A 291 -10.31 13.41 -7.19
N LEU A 292 -9.32 13.40 -6.29
CA LEU A 292 -8.77 14.56 -5.58
C LEU A 292 -7.39 14.97 -6.08
N THR A 293 -6.92 14.43 -7.19
CA THR A 293 -5.54 14.60 -7.67
C THR A 293 -5.17 16.07 -7.84
N GLY A 294 -4.19 16.55 -7.08
CA GLY A 294 -3.81 17.97 -7.10
C GLY A 294 -4.78 18.95 -6.46
N ALA A 295 -5.90 18.49 -5.91
CA ALA A 295 -6.84 19.35 -5.22
C ALA A 295 -6.20 19.93 -3.95
N LYS A 296 -6.54 21.18 -3.61
CA LYS A 296 -6.01 21.88 -2.44
C LYS A 296 -7.12 22.08 -1.42
N PHE A 297 -6.93 21.55 -0.23
CA PHE A 297 -7.80 21.68 0.94
C PHE A 297 -7.08 22.42 2.09
N ASN A 298 -6.12 23.28 1.77
CA ASN A 298 -5.29 23.91 2.80
C ASN A 298 -6.16 24.79 3.72
N GLY A 299 -6.12 24.56 5.03
CA GLY A 299 -6.98 25.25 6.00
C GLY A 299 -8.48 24.97 5.86
N ALA A 300 -8.90 24.02 5.01
CA ALA A 300 -10.31 23.69 4.83
C ALA A 300 -10.86 22.93 6.05
N HIS A 301 -12.16 23.09 6.31
CA HIS A 301 -12.87 22.31 7.32
C HIS A 301 -13.50 21.09 6.65
N LEU A 302 -13.16 19.89 7.11
CA LEU A 302 -13.58 18.59 6.60
C LEU A 302 -14.05 17.70 7.76
N ILE A 303 -14.59 18.31 8.82
CA ILE A 303 -14.99 17.59 10.03
C ILE A 303 -16.13 16.64 9.66
N GLY A 304 -15.97 15.35 9.98
CA GLY A 304 -16.95 14.32 9.62
C GLY A 304 -17.11 14.07 8.11
N ALA A 305 -16.20 14.57 7.27
CA ALA A 305 -16.25 14.33 5.83
C ALA A 305 -16.17 12.84 5.50
N ARG A 306 -16.95 12.39 4.50
CA ARG A 306 -16.91 11.03 3.98
C ARG A 306 -15.98 10.99 2.79
N MET A 307 -14.94 10.17 2.84
CA MET A 307 -13.89 10.11 1.82
C MET A 307 -13.62 8.69 1.34
N ARG A 308 -14.51 7.74 1.65
CA ARG A 308 -14.35 6.33 1.29
C ARG A 308 -14.08 6.18 -0.22
N GLY A 309 -12.97 5.53 -0.56
CA GLY A 309 -12.59 5.28 -1.94
C GLY A 309 -12.13 6.51 -2.72
N ALA A 310 -12.00 7.68 -2.08
CA ALA A 310 -11.44 8.87 -2.70
C ALA A 310 -9.98 8.67 -3.07
N GLN A 311 -9.53 9.26 -4.19
CA GLN A 311 -8.21 9.00 -4.76
C GLN A 311 -7.45 10.30 -5.04
N SER A 312 -6.27 10.45 -4.43
CA SER A 312 -5.33 11.56 -4.66
C SER A 312 -4.40 11.35 -5.86
N THR A 313 -4.34 10.13 -6.39
CA THR A 313 -3.47 9.82 -7.53
C THR A 313 -4.34 9.41 -8.71
N CYS A 314 -4.21 10.15 -9.81
CA CYS A 314 -4.84 9.81 -11.07
C CYS A 314 -3.85 8.96 -11.85
N GLU A 315 -4.08 7.64 -11.86
CA GLU A 315 -3.52 6.78 -12.89
C GLU A 315 -4.17 7.17 -14.22
N LEU A 316 -3.38 7.72 -15.13
CA LEU A 316 -3.88 8.18 -16.43
C LEU A 316 -4.21 6.97 -17.30
N PHE A 317 -3.21 6.10 -17.48
CA PHE A 317 -3.36 4.83 -18.18
C PHE A 317 -2.22 3.89 -17.81
N ARG A 318 -2.43 2.60 -18.11
CA ARG A 318 -1.44 1.54 -17.96
C ARG A 318 -1.25 0.80 -19.28
N ILE A 319 -0.02 0.38 -19.54
CA ILE A 319 0.34 -0.44 -20.69
C ILE A 319 0.80 -1.80 -20.17
N PRO A 320 -0.02 -2.87 -20.28
CA PRO A 320 0.37 -4.21 -19.87
C PRO A 320 1.40 -4.78 -20.86
N LYS A 321 2.22 -5.73 -20.40
CA LYS A 321 3.22 -6.42 -21.24
C LYS A 321 2.63 -7.06 -22.50
N THR A 322 1.35 -7.43 -22.48
CA THR A 322 0.62 -7.99 -23.62
C THR A 322 0.27 -6.97 -24.70
N SER A 323 0.38 -5.67 -24.43
CA SER A 323 0.12 -4.62 -25.42
C SER A 323 1.26 -4.51 -26.42
N SER A 324 0.92 -4.31 -27.69
CA SER A 324 1.88 -3.98 -28.75
C SER A 324 2.72 -2.73 -28.45
N ASP A 325 2.22 -1.83 -27.59
CA ASP A 325 2.90 -0.60 -27.22
C ASP A 325 3.94 -0.80 -26.10
N TYR A 326 3.91 -1.93 -25.37
CA TYR A 326 4.73 -2.11 -24.16
C TYR A 326 6.22 -2.05 -24.45
N GLN A 327 6.70 -2.88 -25.38
CA GLN A 327 8.12 -2.98 -25.68
C GLN A 327 8.64 -1.70 -26.37
N PRO A 328 7.96 -1.15 -27.40
CA PRO A 328 8.36 0.13 -28.00
C PRO A 328 8.41 1.27 -26.98
N LEU A 329 7.47 1.34 -26.04
CA LEU A 329 7.47 2.35 -24.98
C LEU A 329 8.63 2.15 -24.00
N LEU A 330 8.87 0.92 -23.57
CA LEU A 330 9.93 0.61 -22.62
C LEU A 330 11.30 0.98 -23.20
N ASP A 331 11.52 0.68 -24.47
CA ASP A 331 12.73 1.04 -25.20
C ASP A 331 12.81 2.57 -25.36
N ALA A 332 11.70 3.24 -25.72
CA ALA A 332 11.66 4.70 -25.80
C ALA A 332 12.00 5.40 -24.48
N LEU A 333 11.49 4.89 -23.35
CA LEU A 333 11.79 5.41 -22.02
C LEU A 333 13.25 5.17 -21.62
N ARG A 334 13.83 4.02 -22.00
CA ARG A 334 15.25 3.69 -21.74
C ARG A 334 16.20 4.52 -22.58
N ASP A 335 15.86 4.77 -23.83
CA ASP A 335 16.68 5.51 -24.79
C ASP A 335 16.42 7.02 -24.72
N ASN A 336 15.54 7.45 -23.82
CA ASN A 336 15.17 8.85 -23.60
C ASN A 336 14.57 9.55 -24.84
N THR A 337 13.80 8.81 -25.64
CA THR A 337 13.25 9.32 -26.92
C THR A 337 11.86 9.96 -26.74
N SER A 338 11.87 11.28 -26.58
CA SER A 338 10.71 12.14 -26.37
C SER A 338 9.54 11.95 -27.36
N ALA A 339 9.83 11.75 -28.65
CA ALA A 339 8.81 11.70 -29.70
C ALA A 339 7.90 10.46 -29.60
N ALA A 340 8.48 9.29 -29.30
CA ALA A 340 7.72 8.05 -29.15
C ALA A 340 6.83 8.07 -27.90
N VAL A 341 7.35 8.63 -26.79
CA VAL A 341 6.59 8.84 -25.56
C VAL A 341 5.43 9.82 -25.78
N ALA A 342 5.70 10.97 -26.42
CA ALA A 342 4.67 11.97 -26.73
C ALA A 342 3.55 11.42 -27.61
N ARG A 343 3.90 10.59 -28.62
CA ARG A 343 2.92 9.92 -29.48
C ARG A 343 1.97 9.03 -28.68
N ILE A 344 2.50 8.17 -27.81
CA ILE A 344 1.70 7.26 -26.98
C ILE A 344 0.78 8.04 -26.02
N PHE A 345 1.30 9.11 -25.41
CA PHE A 345 0.50 10.02 -24.58
C PHE A 345 -0.65 10.66 -25.37
N ALA A 346 -0.39 11.15 -26.59
CA ALA A 346 -1.41 11.73 -27.46
C ALA A 346 -2.47 10.72 -27.91
N GLU A 347 -2.06 9.51 -28.32
CA GLU A 347 -2.95 8.40 -28.70
C GLU A 347 -3.88 7.98 -27.54
N ARG A 348 -3.45 8.21 -26.30
CA ARG A 348 -4.23 7.93 -25.08
C ARG A 348 -5.00 9.15 -24.56
N GLY A 349 -5.07 10.24 -25.33
CA GLY A 349 -5.87 11.43 -24.99
C GLY A 349 -5.20 12.39 -24.00
N HIS A 350 -3.88 12.26 -23.79
CA HIS A 350 -3.09 13.10 -22.89
C HIS A 350 -1.90 13.73 -23.63
N PRO A 351 -2.10 14.58 -24.64
CA PRO A 351 -0.99 15.13 -25.42
C PRO A 351 -0.04 15.94 -24.53
N VAL A 352 1.26 15.63 -24.62
CA VAL A 352 2.34 16.30 -23.88
C VAL A 352 3.17 17.09 -24.89
N ALA A 353 3.10 18.41 -24.86
CA ALA A 353 3.84 19.28 -25.78
C ALA A 353 5.33 19.24 -25.41
N GLU A 354 6.20 18.86 -26.35
CA GLU A 354 7.66 18.77 -26.14
C GLU A 354 8.06 17.87 -24.95
N ALA A 355 7.51 16.65 -24.88
CA ALA A 355 7.78 15.71 -23.79
C ALA A 355 9.29 15.58 -23.49
N ARG A 356 9.71 15.89 -22.27
CA ARG A 356 11.07 15.66 -21.77
C ARG A 356 11.05 14.42 -20.92
N VAL A 357 11.78 13.40 -21.35
CA VAL A 357 11.98 12.18 -20.56
C VAL A 357 13.25 12.38 -19.72
N ALA A 358 13.19 11.96 -18.46
CA ALA A 358 14.38 11.85 -17.62
C ALA A 358 14.37 10.50 -16.89
N ILE A 359 15.46 9.76 -17.06
CA ILE A 359 15.68 8.47 -16.40
C ILE A 359 16.07 8.75 -14.95
N LYS A 360 15.28 8.24 -14.01
CA LYS A 360 15.58 8.37 -12.57
C LYS A 360 16.20 7.08 -12.04
N ARG A 361 15.58 5.94 -12.38
CA ARG A 361 16.14 4.61 -12.12
C ARG A 361 16.00 3.76 -13.37
N PRO A 362 17.12 3.37 -14.01
CA PRO A 362 17.08 2.58 -15.24
C PRO A 362 16.19 1.35 -15.09
N SER A 363 15.28 1.14 -16.06
CA SER A 363 14.33 0.01 -16.11
C SER A 363 13.22 -0.05 -15.05
N GLN A 364 13.07 0.94 -14.17
CA GLN A 364 12.01 0.94 -13.15
C GLN A 364 11.25 2.26 -13.03
N TRP A 365 11.91 3.41 -13.21
CA TRP A 365 11.29 4.71 -12.96
C TRP A 365 11.86 5.81 -13.86
N TRP A 366 10.93 6.56 -14.46
CA TRP A 366 11.17 7.71 -15.31
C TRP A 366 10.24 8.85 -14.92
N THR A 367 10.64 10.07 -15.23
CA THR A 367 9.74 11.22 -15.27
C THR A 367 9.57 11.65 -16.71
N VAL A 368 8.33 11.94 -17.10
CA VAL A 368 7.99 12.58 -18.37
C VAL A 368 7.42 13.94 -18.02
N SER A 369 7.84 15.01 -18.66
CA SER A 369 7.34 16.36 -18.35
C SER A 369 7.18 17.21 -19.58
N ASP A 370 6.24 18.15 -19.55
CA ASP A 370 6.25 19.32 -20.43
C ASP A 370 6.56 20.60 -19.63
N ALA A 371 6.31 21.77 -20.22
CA ALA A 371 6.52 23.06 -19.59
C ALA A 371 5.63 23.31 -18.35
N SER A 372 4.54 22.54 -18.18
CA SER A 372 3.48 22.79 -17.19
C SER A 372 3.28 21.63 -16.21
N THR A 373 3.58 20.40 -16.60
CA THR A 373 3.17 19.18 -15.91
C THR A 373 4.28 18.16 -15.89
N VAL A 374 4.45 17.49 -14.75
CA VAL A 374 5.34 16.34 -14.58
C VAL A 374 4.50 15.09 -14.37
N TYR A 375 4.87 14.02 -15.04
CA TYR A 375 4.28 12.70 -14.97
C TYR A 375 5.30 11.71 -14.41
N THR A 376 4.86 10.86 -13.49
CA THR A 376 5.65 9.71 -13.03
C THR A 376 5.31 8.52 -13.89
N VAL A 377 6.36 7.87 -14.42
CA VAL A 377 6.24 6.63 -15.19
C VAL A 377 7.00 5.55 -14.45
N ILE A 378 6.29 4.50 -14.05
CA ILE A 378 6.87 3.42 -13.26
C ILE A 378 6.59 2.07 -13.91
N ARG A 379 7.58 1.18 -13.85
CA ARG A 379 7.37 -0.22 -14.16
C ARG A 379 6.76 -0.88 -12.93
N GLY A 380 5.55 -1.42 -13.10
CA GLY A 380 4.83 -2.12 -12.04
C GLY A 380 4.44 -3.53 -12.46
N THR A 381 3.66 -4.16 -11.61
CA THR A 381 2.99 -5.44 -11.86
C THR A 381 1.49 -5.27 -11.60
N SER A 382 0.66 -5.94 -12.40
CA SER A 382 -0.78 -6.00 -12.17
C SER A 382 -1.11 -6.80 -10.90
N ALA A 383 -2.38 -6.82 -10.52
CA ALA A 383 -2.88 -7.71 -9.46
C ALA A 383 -2.57 -9.20 -9.73
N ASP A 384 -2.49 -9.58 -11.01
CA ASP A 384 -2.15 -10.94 -11.46
C ASP A 384 -0.64 -11.15 -11.66
N SER A 385 0.20 -10.24 -11.14
CA SER A 385 1.66 -10.25 -11.27
C SER A 385 2.21 -10.06 -12.69
N GLU A 386 1.39 -9.60 -13.65
CA GLU A 386 1.83 -9.30 -15.01
C GLU A 386 2.57 -7.96 -15.08
N PRO A 387 3.77 -7.87 -15.69
CA PRO A 387 4.48 -6.61 -15.82
C PRO A 387 3.67 -5.58 -16.62
N LEU A 388 3.72 -4.32 -16.18
CA LEU A 388 3.06 -3.20 -16.86
C LEU A 388 3.83 -1.90 -16.66
N ILE A 389 3.54 -0.90 -17.47
CA ILE A 389 4.03 0.49 -17.29
C ILE A 389 2.83 1.34 -16.89
N VAL A 390 2.94 2.03 -15.75
CA VAL A 390 1.91 2.92 -15.22
C VAL A 390 2.32 4.37 -15.43
N PHE A 391 1.38 5.19 -15.92
CA PHE A 391 1.54 6.63 -16.03
C PHE A 391 0.66 7.34 -14.99
N ARG A 392 1.28 8.22 -14.20
CA ARG A 392 0.60 8.96 -13.13
C ARG A 392 0.87 10.44 -13.26
N LEU A 393 -0.14 11.24 -12.96
CA LEU A 393 -0.02 12.69 -12.86
C LEU A 393 0.65 13.07 -11.52
N ASN A 394 1.70 13.91 -11.53
CA ASN A 394 2.37 14.36 -10.28
C ASN A 394 1.72 15.60 -9.68
N LEU A 395 0.39 15.64 -9.61
CA LEU A 395 -0.27 16.66 -8.82
C LEU A 395 -0.57 16.10 -7.43
N ILE A 396 0.05 16.72 -6.43
CA ILE A 396 -0.08 16.30 -5.04
C ILE A 396 -1.31 16.94 -4.41
N THR A 397 -2.20 16.12 -3.85
CA THR A 397 -3.32 16.60 -3.05
C THR A 397 -2.81 17.20 -1.74
N GLN A 398 -3.32 18.37 -1.35
CA GLN A 398 -2.85 19.10 -0.17
C GLN A 398 -3.96 19.25 0.87
N PHE A 399 -3.64 18.95 2.11
CA PHE A 399 -4.48 19.09 3.31
C PHE A 399 -3.76 19.91 4.39
N LYS A 400 -2.86 20.82 4.00
CA LYS A 400 -2.02 21.54 4.97
C LYS A 400 -2.88 22.35 5.93
N GLY A 401 -2.77 22.11 7.22
CA GLY A 401 -3.58 22.77 8.25
C GLY A 401 -5.09 22.50 8.17
N ALA A 402 -5.51 21.49 7.40
CA ALA A 402 -6.93 21.15 7.27
C ALA A 402 -7.48 20.49 8.54
N LEU A 403 -8.77 20.67 8.80
CA LEU A 403 -9.48 20.07 9.94
C LEU A 403 -10.27 18.85 9.48
N LEU A 404 -9.69 17.66 9.57
CA LEU A 404 -10.28 16.37 9.19
C LEU A 404 -10.79 15.57 10.41
N LYS A 405 -11.14 16.24 11.51
CA LYS A 405 -11.57 15.57 12.74
C LYS A 405 -12.77 14.64 12.46
N GLY A 406 -12.68 13.38 12.84
CA GLY A 406 -13.77 12.40 12.63
C GLY A 406 -14.09 12.10 11.16
N ALA A 407 -13.22 12.46 10.21
CA ALA A 407 -13.41 12.10 8.81
C ALA A 407 -13.40 10.57 8.62
N MET A 408 -14.22 10.07 7.69
CA MET A 408 -14.41 8.64 7.47
C MET A 408 -13.89 8.21 6.09
N GLY A 409 -12.75 7.53 6.08
CA GLY A 409 -12.11 6.93 4.91
C GLY A 409 -12.11 5.40 4.89
N SER A 410 -12.53 4.72 5.97
CA SER A 410 -12.48 3.26 6.10
C SER A 410 -13.47 2.52 5.17
N PRO A 411 -13.03 1.42 4.52
CA PRO A 411 -13.89 0.59 3.70
C PRO A 411 -14.56 -0.52 4.53
N ASN A 412 -15.83 -0.35 4.89
CA ASN A 412 -16.59 -1.48 5.47
C ASN A 412 -16.91 -2.59 4.44
N ASN A 413 -16.78 -2.34 3.12
CA ASN A 413 -16.97 -3.30 2.00
C ASN A 413 -16.66 -2.65 0.62
N GLY A 414 -15.58 -1.88 0.46
CA GLY A 414 -15.34 -1.10 -0.77
C GLY A 414 -13.88 -0.75 -1.04
N ARG A 415 -13.61 0.07 -2.08
CA ARG A 415 -12.25 0.53 -2.37
C ARG A 415 -11.72 1.36 -1.20
N PRO A 416 -10.50 1.08 -0.71
CA PRO A 416 -9.88 1.89 0.33
C PRO A 416 -9.65 3.30 -0.18
N THR A 417 -9.68 4.27 0.74
CA THR A 417 -9.28 5.65 0.47
C THR A 417 -7.79 5.66 0.12
N ALA A 418 -7.41 6.30 -1.00
CA ALA A 418 -6.04 6.30 -1.52
C ALA A 418 -5.49 7.72 -1.61
N LEU A 419 -4.91 8.22 -0.51
CA LEU A 419 -4.31 9.55 -0.39
C LEU A 419 -2.78 9.51 -0.49
N ARG A 420 -2.24 8.66 -1.37
CA ARG A 420 -0.80 8.48 -1.60
C ARG A 420 -0.10 9.81 -1.90
N GLY A 421 1.01 10.06 -1.22
CA GLY A 421 1.81 11.28 -1.39
C GLY A 421 1.15 12.58 -0.93
N ALA A 422 -0.05 12.54 -0.33
CA ALA A 422 -0.74 13.74 0.09
C ALA A 422 0.00 14.47 1.24
N ILE A 423 -0.15 15.79 1.30
CA ILE A 423 0.51 16.64 2.30
C ILE A 423 -0.49 17.00 3.39
N PHE A 424 -0.31 16.43 4.59
CA PHE A 424 -1.11 16.67 5.79
C PHE A 424 -0.38 17.54 6.82
N ASP A 425 0.65 18.28 6.43
CA ASP A 425 1.43 19.13 7.34
C ASP A 425 0.53 20.05 8.18
N GLY A 426 0.64 19.97 9.51
CA GLY A 426 -0.17 20.74 10.46
C GLY A 426 -1.67 20.42 10.46
N ALA A 427 -2.12 19.40 9.71
CA ALA A 427 -3.53 19.01 9.69
C ALA A 427 -3.95 18.38 11.02
N THR A 428 -5.23 18.48 11.35
CA THR A 428 -5.84 17.77 12.49
C THR A 428 -6.73 16.66 11.97
N MET A 429 -6.37 15.42 12.25
CA MET A 429 -7.04 14.19 11.84
C MET A 429 -7.54 13.39 13.06
N ASP A 430 -7.68 14.06 14.19
CA ASP A 430 -8.09 13.42 15.44
C ASP A 430 -9.43 12.68 15.27
N ASP A 431 -9.56 11.51 15.87
CA ASP A 431 -10.75 10.64 15.79
C ASP A 431 -11.16 10.21 14.37
N ALA A 432 -10.36 10.49 13.34
CA ALA A 432 -10.67 10.10 11.97
C ALA A 432 -10.45 8.59 11.75
N ASP A 433 -11.19 7.99 10.82
CA ASP A 433 -11.06 6.58 10.47
C ASP A 433 -10.50 6.41 9.06
N PHE A 434 -9.21 6.11 8.99
CA PHE A 434 -8.45 5.78 7.79
C PHE A 434 -7.97 4.31 7.82
N SER A 435 -8.72 3.43 8.48
CA SER A 435 -8.41 1.99 8.48
C SER A 435 -8.37 1.45 7.05
N GLY A 436 -7.33 0.68 6.72
CA GLY A 436 -7.07 0.13 5.38
C GLY A 436 -6.74 1.19 4.31
N ALA A 437 -6.66 2.47 4.65
CA ALA A 437 -6.36 3.53 3.69
C ALA A 437 -4.92 3.42 3.18
N ASP A 438 -4.70 3.89 1.96
CA ASP A 438 -3.40 3.94 1.33
C ASP A 438 -2.86 5.37 1.35
N LEU A 439 -2.00 5.61 2.33
CA LEU A 439 -1.28 6.86 2.63
C LEU A 439 0.22 6.73 2.32
N GLY A 440 0.61 5.73 1.52
CA GLY A 440 2.01 5.46 1.21
C GLY A 440 2.58 6.40 0.15
N GLN A 441 3.81 6.13 -0.27
CA GLN A 441 4.44 6.85 -1.38
C GLN A 441 3.68 6.63 -2.69
N VAL A 442 3.58 7.65 -3.54
CA VAL A 442 3.07 7.45 -4.92
C VAL A 442 3.99 6.51 -5.68
N ASN A 443 5.30 6.64 -5.49
CA ASN A 443 6.32 5.83 -6.12
C ASN A 443 7.24 5.21 -5.06
N PRO A 444 7.31 3.87 -4.90
CA PRO A 444 8.14 3.23 -3.89
C PRO A 444 9.66 3.39 -4.13
N TYR A 445 10.06 3.91 -5.30
CA TYR A 445 11.46 4.19 -5.63
C TYR A 445 11.84 5.66 -5.41
N ASP A 446 10.88 6.51 -5.06
CA ASP A 446 11.07 7.95 -4.88
C ASP A 446 10.56 8.40 -3.49
N PRO A 447 11.47 8.61 -2.52
CA PRO A 447 11.08 9.02 -1.18
C PRO A 447 10.38 10.38 -1.14
N ASP A 448 10.59 11.24 -2.13
CA ASP A 448 9.97 12.58 -2.18
C ASP A 448 8.47 12.51 -2.51
N THR A 449 7.99 11.35 -2.97
CA THR A 449 6.57 11.11 -3.24
C THR A 449 5.79 10.54 -2.06
N ALA A 450 6.43 10.50 -0.88
CA ALA A 450 5.81 10.11 0.38
C ALA A 450 4.72 11.07 0.83
N ALA A 451 3.71 10.53 1.51
CA ALA A 451 2.78 11.38 2.26
C ALA A 451 3.54 12.07 3.40
N GLN A 452 3.20 13.34 3.64
CA GLN A 452 3.86 14.20 4.61
C GLN A 452 2.89 14.54 5.73
N PHE A 453 3.35 14.48 6.97
CA PHE A 453 2.51 14.70 8.16
C PHE A 453 3.15 15.70 9.12
N LYS A 454 4.02 16.60 8.65
CA LYS A 454 4.84 17.42 9.55
C LYS A 454 3.99 18.26 10.49
N GLY A 455 4.13 18.07 11.80
CA GLY A 455 3.34 18.81 12.79
C GLY A 455 1.85 18.44 12.84
N ALA A 456 1.44 17.34 12.20
CA ALA A 456 0.04 16.93 12.18
C ALA A 456 -0.40 16.35 13.55
N SER A 457 -1.68 16.51 13.86
CA SER A 457 -2.34 15.81 14.97
C SER A 457 -3.18 14.67 14.41
N MET A 458 -2.95 13.45 14.90
CA MET A 458 -3.62 12.20 14.52
C MET A 458 -3.98 11.40 15.77
N ASN A 459 -4.45 12.10 16.81
CA ASN A 459 -4.80 11.45 18.08
C ASN A 459 -6.07 10.62 17.90
N CYS A 460 -6.10 9.43 18.47
CA CYS A 460 -7.23 8.49 18.37
C CYS A 460 -7.64 8.13 16.94
N THR A 461 -6.80 8.42 15.93
CA THR A 461 -7.07 8.09 14.54
C THR A 461 -7.02 6.57 14.35
N ALA A 462 -8.01 6.00 13.69
CA ALA A 462 -7.98 4.60 13.29
C ALA A 462 -7.19 4.46 11.98
N LEU A 463 -6.06 3.77 12.05
CA LEU A 463 -5.13 3.49 10.95
C LEU A 463 -4.87 1.98 10.82
N SER A 464 -5.77 1.15 11.34
CA SER A 464 -5.58 -0.30 11.33
C SER A 464 -5.46 -0.79 9.89
N GLN A 465 -4.44 -1.59 9.58
CA GLN A 465 -4.13 -2.05 8.22
C GLN A 465 -3.84 -0.95 7.19
N ALA A 466 -3.69 0.31 7.60
CA ALA A 466 -3.36 1.38 6.67
C ALA A 466 -1.95 1.21 6.11
N ASN A 467 -1.75 1.57 4.85
CA ASN A 467 -0.43 1.62 4.23
C ASN A 467 0.15 3.03 4.36
N LEU A 468 1.19 3.16 5.18
CA LEU A 468 2.02 4.35 5.42
C LEU A 468 3.46 4.11 4.94
N THR A 469 3.67 3.20 3.98
CA THR A 469 5.02 2.91 3.43
C THR A 469 5.69 4.21 3.02
N GLY A 470 6.87 4.46 3.57
CA GLY A 470 7.72 5.61 3.29
C GLY A 470 7.21 6.97 3.76
N ALA A 471 6.08 7.02 4.47
CA ALA A 471 5.48 8.25 4.96
C ALA A 471 6.45 9.04 5.87
N GLN A 472 6.35 10.36 5.82
CA GLN A 472 7.19 11.30 6.57
C GLN A 472 6.39 11.89 7.74
N LEU A 473 6.47 11.24 8.91
CA LEU A 473 5.85 11.64 10.17
C LEU A 473 6.87 12.36 11.07
N THR A 474 7.49 13.41 10.55
CA THR A 474 8.56 14.18 11.22
C THR A 474 8.06 15.51 11.78
N GLY A 475 8.89 16.25 12.52
CA GLY A 475 8.54 17.58 13.03
C GLY A 475 7.39 17.57 14.05
N THR A 476 7.45 16.61 14.97
CA THR A 476 6.47 16.32 16.02
C THR A 476 5.07 16.05 15.48
N VAL A 477 4.78 14.76 15.24
CA VAL A 477 3.43 14.28 14.90
C VAL A 477 2.80 13.66 16.13
N TYR A 478 1.57 14.03 16.45
CA TYR A 478 0.85 13.49 17.60
C TYR A 478 -0.01 12.30 17.17
N LEU A 479 0.18 11.15 17.80
CA LEU A 479 -0.46 9.87 17.50
C LEU A 479 -1.00 9.21 18.78
N HIS A 480 -1.29 10.00 19.82
CA HIS A 480 -1.75 9.48 21.10
C HIS A 480 -3.08 8.73 20.91
N GLY A 481 -3.17 7.49 21.37
CA GLY A 481 -4.36 6.65 21.21
C GLY A 481 -4.64 6.16 19.78
N ALA A 482 -3.76 6.45 18.81
CA ALA A 482 -3.95 6.01 17.43
C ALA A 482 -3.87 4.48 17.31
N ASN A 483 -4.72 3.90 16.46
CA ASN A 483 -4.72 2.45 16.22
C ASN A 483 -3.97 2.15 14.91
N LEU A 484 -2.74 1.69 15.00
CA LEU A 484 -1.89 1.24 13.88
C LEU A 484 -1.76 -0.29 13.82
N THR A 485 -2.74 -1.03 14.37
CA THR A 485 -2.73 -2.49 14.35
C THR A 485 -2.60 -3.01 12.91
N CYS A 486 -1.60 -3.86 12.66
CA CYS A 486 -1.28 -4.41 11.34
C CYS A 486 -1.05 -3.37 10.23
N ALA A 487 -0.79 -2.11 10.56
CA ALA A 487 -0.45 -1.08 9.56
C ALA A 487 0.93 -1.34 8.94
N THR A 488 1.11 -0.91 7.69
CA THR A 488 2.36 -1.07 6.94
C THR A 488 3.11 0.26 6.94
N LEU A 489 4.23 0.36 7.66
CA LEU A 489 5.08 1.55 7.74
C LEU A 489 6.52 1.26 7.29
N LYS A 490 6.68 0.35 6.32
CA LYS A 490 7.98 0.06 5.71
C LYS A 490 8.65 1.36 5.26
N ASP A 491 9.92 1.55 5.61
CA ASP A 491 10.72 2.73 5.24
C ASP A 491 10.16 4.09 5.71
N ALA A 492 9.16 4.11 6.60
CA ALA A 492 8.60 5.36 7.12
C ALA A 492 9.55 6.04 8.10
N ASP A 493 9.49 7.36 8.17
CA ASP A 493 10.23 8.17 9.15
C ASP A 493 9.27 8.72 10.19
N LEU A 494 9.41 8.29 11.44
CA LEU A 494 8.63 8.70 12.61
C LEU A 494 9.49 9.50 13.61
N THR A 495 10.57 10.14 13.14
CA THR A 495 11.51 10.85 14.00
C THR A 495 10.79 11.92 14.83
N GLY A 496 10.85 11.80 16.16
CA GLY A 496 10.20 12.70 17.11
C GLY A 496 8.68 12.54 17.25
N ALA A 497 8.06 11.54 16.60
CA ALA A 497 6.64 11.29 16.71
C ALA A 497 6.22 10.90 18.15
N GLN A 498 5.00 11.24 18.52
CA GLN A 498 4.46 11.09 19.88
C GLN A 498 3.34 10.04 19.89
N LEU A 499 3.69 8.78 20.18
CA LEU A 499 2.76 7.65 20.22
C LEU A 499 2.45 7.19 21.66
N GLY A 500 3.31 7.56 22.60
CA GLY A 500 3.25 7.09 23.99
C GLY A 500 2.04 7.59 24.79
N ALA A 501 1.79 6.94 25.92
CA ALA A 501 0.77 7.29 26.91
C ALA A 501 1.10 8.56 27.72
N LEU A 502 2.13 9.31 27.32
CA LEU A 502 2.55 10.56 27.93
C LEU A 502 2.67 11.64 26.85
N ALA A 503 1.77 12.63 26.88
CA ALA A 503 1.83 13.79 26.01
C ALA A 503 2.76 14.85 26.63
N GLU A 504 3.82 15.23 25.90
CA GLU A 504 4.74 16.29 26.34
C GLU A 504 3.99 17.63 26.46
N LEU A 505 4.06 18.24 27.65
CA LEU A 505 3.60 19.61 27.88
C LEU A 505 4.71 20.62 27.60
N PHE A 506 5.88 20.39 28.22
CA PHE A 506 7.08 21.20 28.05
C PHE A 506 8.31 20.39 28.48
N ARG A 507 9.48 20.83 28.04
CA ARG A 507 10.76 20.27 28.47
C ARG A 507 11.73 21.32 28.96
N VAL A 508 12.53 20.94 29.95
CA VAL A 508 13.57 21.78 30.54
C VAL A 508 14.92 21.21 30.15
N ALA A 509 15.68 21.91 29.32
CA ALA A 509 16.98 21.46 28.84
C ALA A 509 18.05 21.53 29.95
N GLN A 510 18.97 20.57 30.01
CA GLN A 510 20.05 20.54 30.99
C GLN A 510 20.94 21.79 30.99
N THR A 511 21.05 22.45 29.84
CA THR A 511 21.76 23.72 29.67
C THR A 511 21.07 24.92 30.31
N SER A 512 19.81 24.79 30.73
CA SER A 512 19.04 25.84 31.40
C SER A 512 19.31 25.85 32.91
N GLY A 513 19.30 27.05 33.52
CA GLY A 513 19.34 27.18 34.99
C GLY A 513 18.15 26.51 35.68
N ASP A 514 17.01 26.42 34.99
CA ASP A 514 15.80 25.79 35.51
C ASP A 514 15.94 24.27 35.66
N TYR A 515 16.77 23.60 34.86
CA TYR A 515 16.98 22.14 34.96
C TYR A 515 17.51 21.77 36.35
N SER A 516 18.59 22.42 36.78
CA SER A 516 19.21 22.13 38.08
C SER A 516 18.24 22.37 39.23
N THR A 517 17.42 23.41 39.11
CA THR A 517 16.40 23.80 40.10
C THR A 517 15.29 22.75 40.17
N LEU A 518 14.70 22.40 39.03
CA LEU A 518 13.63 21.42 38.93
C LEU A 518 14.11 20.02 39.31
N PHE A 519 15.26 19.59 38.78
CA PHE A 519 15.84 18.28 39.07
C PHE A 519 16.09 18.10 40.58
N SER A 520 16.68 19.12 41.22
CA SER A 520 16.92 19.09 42.67
C SER A 520 15.62 19.10 43.47
N ALA A 521 14.59 19.82 43.02
CA ALA A 521 13.28 19.80 43.66
C ALA A 521 12.62 18.42 43.55
N LEU A 522 12.69 17.79 42.37
CA LEU A 522 12.17 16.44 42.13
C LEU A 522 12.89 15.39 43.00
N GLN A 523 14.22 15.45 43.09
CA GLN A 523 15.01 14.55 43.94
C GLN A 523 14.66 14.67 45.43
N ARG A 524 14.28 15.87 45.89
CA ARG A 524 13.85 16.12 47.27
C ARG A 524 12.35 15.94 47.50
N ASN A 525 11.59 15.57 46.47
CA ASN A 525 10.13 15.56 46.46
C ASN A 525 9.51 16.92 46.92
N ASP A 526 10.14 18.03 46.53
CA ASP A 526 9.81 19.41 46.92
C ASP A 526 8.72 20.01 46.02
N ALA A 527 7.47 19.91 46.46
CA ALA A 527 6.31 20.40 45.72
C ALA A 527 6.31 21.91 45.41
N PRO A 528 6.66 22.82 46.35
CA PRO A 528 6.83 24.25 46.04
C PRO A 528 7.85 24.54 44.93
N GLY A 529 9.01 23.87 44.95
CA GLY A 529 10.06 24.05 43.93
C GLY A 529 9.60 23.58 42.54
N VAL A 530 8.90 22.44 42.48
CA VAL A 530 8.27 21.94 41.25
C VAL A 530 7.21 22.93 40.74
N ALA A 531 6.32 23.40 41.62
CA ALA A 531 5.25 24.34 41.28
C ALA A 531 5.78 25.66 40.71
N ALA A 532 6.87 26.19 41.29
CA ALA A 532 7.52 27.40 40.80
C ALA A 532 8.02 27.26 39.36
N THR A 533 8.64 26.11 39.04
CA THR A 533 9.12 25.85 37.67
C THR A 533 7.94 25.63 36.73
N PHE A 534 6.96 24.79 37.10
CA PHE A 534 5.78 24.53 36.27
C PHE A 534 5.07 25.82 35.87
N LYS A 535 4.90 26.74 36.84
CA LYS A 535 4.28 28.05 36.60
C LYS A 535 5.03 28.88 35.57
N LYS A 536 6.38 28.83 35.57
CA LYS A 536 7.22 29.52 34.58
C LYS A 536 6.95 29.04 33.15
N TYR A 537 6.63 27.76 32.99
CA TYR A 537 6.32 27.12 31.72
C TYR A 537 4.80 27.05 31.42
N GLY A 538 3.99 27.80 32.17
CA GLY A 538 2.54 27.90 31.93
C GLY A 538 1.69 26.75 32.49
N ALA A 539 2.29 25.80 33.21
CA ALA A 539 1.57 24.75 33.93
C ALA A 539 1.29 25.22 35.38
N THR A 540 0.04 25.11 35.84
CA THR A 540 -0.29 25.50 37.22
C THR A 540 -0.55 24.26 38.06
N VAL A 541 0.22 24.12 39.15
CA VAL A 541 -0.02 23.14 40.22
C VAL A 541 -0.05 23.87 41.56
N GLN A 542 -1.00 23.51 42.42
CA GLN A 542 -1.11 24.09 43.75
C GLN A 542 -0.12 23.41 44.71
N SER A 543 0.88 24.16 45.16
CA SER A 543 1.96 23.63 46.01
C SER A 543 1.46 22.99 47.32
N SER A 544 0.32 23.45 47.86
CA SER A 544 -0.29 22.93 49.09
C SER A 544 -0.93 21.55 48.94
N THR A 545 -1.28 21.14 47.71
CA THR A 545 -1.98 19.89 47.40
C THR A 545 -1.21 18.96 46.47
N THR A 546 -0.02 19.40 46.02
CA THR A 546 0.85 18.65 45.12
C THR A 546 1.68 17.65 45.89
N THR A 547 1.69 16.39 45.44
CA THR A 547 2.61 15.37 45.92
C THR A 547 3.59 15.00 44.83
N VAL A 548 4.89 15.05 45.14
CA VAL A 548 5.97 14.58 44.26
C VAL A 548 6.42 13.22 44.76
N ARG A 549 6.50 12.23 43.86
CA ARG A 549 7.00 10.89 44.15
C ARG A 549 8.01 10.49 43.10
N THR A 550 9.13 9.93 43.53
CA THR A 550 10.11 9.30 42.64
C THR A 550 9.62 7.90 42.27
N ASP A 551 9.59 7.59 40.97
CA ASP A 551 9.15 6.29 40.45
C ASP A 551 10.35 5.38 40.13
N PHE A 552 11.15 5.72 39.11
CA PHE A 552 12.20 4.86 38.56
C PHE A 552 13.60 5.40 38.87
N ASP A 553 14.19 5.02 40.01
CA ASP A 553 15.58 5.33 40.39
C ASP A 553 16.04 6.78 40.12
N GLY A 554 15.16 7.76 40.31
CA GLY A 554 15.46 9.17 40.06
C GLY A 554 15.59 9.56 38.57
N ARG A 555 14.97 8.80 37.66
CA ARG A 555 14.80 9.13 36.23
C ARG A 555 13.36 9.49 35.86
N SER A 556 12.39 9.12 36.69
CA SER A 556 10.99 9.49 36.52
C SER A 556 10.37 9.91 37.84
N TRP A 557 9.48 10.89 37.78
CA TRP A 557 8.71 11.37 38.93
C TRP A 557 7.24 11.52 38.57
N ARG A 558 6.37 11.17 39.52
CA ARG A 558 4.95 11.50 39.47
C ARG A 558 4.67 12.73 40.32
N ILE A 559 3.91 13.66 39.74
CA ILE A 559 3.48 14.90 40.37
C ILE A 559 1.96 14.88 40.31
N ALA A 560 1.32 14.61 41.43
CA ALA A 560 -0.14 14.60 41.53
C ALA A 560 -0.62 15.86 42.22
N ASP A 561 -1.36 16.72 41.51
CA ASP A 561 -2.05 17.85 42.11
C ASP A 561 -3.51 17.47 42.41
N LYS A 562 -3.78 17.22 43.69
CA LYS A 562 -5.11 16.81 44.16
C LYS A 562 -6.18 17.88 43.97
N SER A 563 -5.80 19.16 43.90
CA SER A 563 -6.75 20.26 43.74
C SER A 563 -7.36 20.30 42.35
N SER A 564 -6.52 20.07 41.32
CA SER A 564 -6.92 20.06 39.92
C SER A 564 -7.22 18.66 39.38
N GLN A 565 -6.99 17.61 40.18
CA GLN A 565 -7.02 16.21 39.74
C GLN A 565 -6.16 15.96 38.50
N LYS A 566 -4.99 16.62 38.43
CA LYS A 566 -4.06 16.45 37.32
C LYS A 566 -2.82 15.73 37.80
N ASP A 567 -2.47 14.68 37.08
CA ASP A 567 -1.23 13.97 37.25
C ASP A 567 -0.26 14.36 36.13
N TYR A 568 1.00 14.55 36.51
CA TYR A 568 2.09 14.79 35.59
C TYR A 568 3.18 13.75 35.82
N THR A 569 3.84 13.37 34.74
CA THR A 569 5.06 12.56 34.78
C THR A 569 6.21 13.42 34.30
N VAL A 570 7.28 13.49 35.08
CA VAL A 570 8.54 14.09 34.63
C VAL A 570 9.52 12.99 34.29
N LEU A 571 10.01 12.95 33.06
CA LEU A 571 11.04 12.02 32.60
C LEU A 571 12.38 12.75 32.43
N ASN A 572 13.44 12.21 33.00
CA ASN A 572 14.80 12.61 32.68
C ASN A 572 15.27 11.82 31.46
N TRP A 573 15.24 12.47 30.30
CA TRP A 573 15.48 11.85 29.01
C TRP A 573 16.66 12.50 28.32
N ALA A 574 17.36 11.74 27.47
CA ALA A 574 18.38 12.30 26.63
C ALA A 574 18.21 11.84 25.18
N SER A 575 18.19 12.79 24.25
CA SER A 575 17.99 12.57 22.82
C SER A 575 19.17 11.84 22.17
N SER A 576 18.94 11.41 20.93
CA SER A 576 19.90 10.74 20.06
C SER A 576 21.20 11.53 19.84
N ASP A 577 21.13 12.87 19.86
CA ASP A 577 22.27 13.78 19.75
C ASP A 577 23.03 14.02 21.08
N GLY A 578 22.55 13.46 22.19
CA GLY A 578 23.15 13.59 23.51
C GLY A 578 22.62 14.74 24.37
N ALA A 579 21.69 15.57 23.88
CA ALA A 579 21.06 16.59 24.72
C ALA A 579 20.15 15.95 25.78
N THR A 580 20.19 16.47 27.01
CA THR A 580 19.40 15.95 28.15
C THR A 580 18.31 16.92 28.55
N PHE A 581 17.13 16.40 28.87
CA PHE A 581 15.93 17.16 29.19
C PHE A 581 15.17 16.54 30.37
N LEU A 582 14.52 17.38 31.17
CA LEU A 582 13.36 16.97 31.96
C LEU A 582 12.11 17.23 31.14
N ILE A 583 11.50 16.16 30.63
CA ILE A 583 10.24 16.22 29.87
C ILE A 583 9.10 16.13 30.88
N VAL A 584 8.26 17.15 30.92
CA VAL A 584 7.05 17.16 31.74
C VAL A 584 5.87 16.79 30.85
N SER A 585 5.16 15.74 31.21
CA SER A 585 4.09 15.17 30.41
C SER A 585 2.82 14.94 31.22
N THR A 586 1.68 14.89 30.54
CA THR A 586 0.41 14.42 31.12
C THR A 586 0.04 13.04 30.58
N PRO A 587 -0.65 12.20 31.38
CA PRO A 587 -1.22 10.95 30.89
C PRO A 587 -2.14 11.17 29.68
N THR A 588 -2.05 10.27 28.71
CA THR A 588 -2.90 10.20 27.52
C THR A 588 -3.06 8.73 27.09
N GLY A 589 -3.84 8.47 26.03
CA GLY A 589 -3.90 7.14 25.42
C GLY A 589 -2.58 6.81 24.72
N ALA A 590 -2.04 5.60 24.95
CA ALA A 590 -0.97 5.07 24.13
C ALA A 590 -1.54 4.60 22.78
N ALA A 591 -0.76 4.77 21.71
CA ALA A 591 -1.06 4.14 20.43
C ALA A 591 -0.92 2.61 20.52
N THR A 592 -1.54 1.91 19.55
CA THR A 592 -1.38 0.47 19.38
C THR A 592 -0.67 0.19 18.07
N LEU A 593 0.45 -0.54 18.14
CA LEU A 593 1.28 -0.99 17.01
C LEU A 593 1.28 -2.53 16.90
N THR A 594 0.31 -3.23 17.49
CA THR A 594 0.24 -4.70 17.45
C THR A 594 0.31 -5.21 16.00
N GLY A 595 1.30 -6.06 15.71
CA GLY A 595 1.51 -6.63 14.37
C GLY A 595 1.86 -5.61 13.28
N ALA A 596 2.19 -4.37 13.63
CA ALA A 596 2.58 -3.36 12.65
C ALA A 596 3.86 -3.78 11.91
N TYR A 597 3.88 -3.53 10.60
CA TYR A 597 4.96 -3.94 9.71
C TYR A 597 5.82 -2.76 9.31
N MET A 598 6.99 -2.61 9.94
CA MET A 598 7.80 -1.40 9.86
C MET A 598 9.29 -1.69 9.52
N PRO A 599 9.63 -2.59 8.58
CA PRO A 599 11.02 -2.82 8.24
C PRO A 599 11.66 -1.51 7.75
N ASN A 600 12.91 -1.28 8.17
CA ASN A 600 13.70 -0.10 7.87
C ASN A 600 13.10 1.25 8.32
N ALA A 601 12.03 1.25 9.13
CA ALA A 601 11.45 2.47 9.65
C ALA A 601 12.39 3.15 10.65
N ARG A 602 12.33 4.48 10.71
CA ARG A 602 13.14 5.30 11.61
C ARG A 602 12.28 5.82 12.74
N LEU A 603 12.57 5.42 13.97
CA LEU A 603 11.88 5.85 15.19
C LEU A 603 12.84 6.60 16.12
N VAL A 604 13.66 7.49 15.54
CA VAL A 604 14.66 8.27 16.29
C VAL A 604 13.94 9.30 17.16
N ASP A 605 14.30 9.40 18.44
CA ASP A 605 13.68 10.31 19.41
C ASP A 605 12.13 10.19 19.50
N THR A 606 11.58 9.06 19.06
CA THR A 606 10.14 8.78 19.11
C THR A 606 9.72 8.44 20.54
N ASN A 607 8.59 8.99 20.98
CA ASN A 607 7.99 8.62 22.26
C ASN A 607 7.05 7.43 22.06
N LEU A 608 7.46 6.26 22.55
CA LEU A 608 6.70 5.01 22.56
C LEU A 608 6.25 4.62 23.97
N TYR A 609 6.39 5.49 24.98
CA TYR A 609 6.12 5.15 26.39
C TYR A 609 4.77 4.42 26.57
N GLY A 610 4.79 3.21 27.12
CA GLY A 610 3.57 2.42 27.37
C GLY A 610 2.81 1.94 26.12
N VAL A 611 3.37 2.04 24.92
CA VAL A 611 2.74 1.56 23.67
C VAL A 611 2.60 0.04 23.68
N SER A 612 1.44 -0.45 23.22
CA SER A 612 1.24 -1.88 22.95
C SER A 612 1.67 -2.21 21.53
N ALA A 613 2.68 -3.06 21.39
CA ALA A 613 3.36 -3.37 20.14
C ALA A 613 3.75 -4.85 20.04
N ALA A 614 2.91 -5.75 20.58
CA ALA A 614 3.09 -7.19 20.41
C ALA A 614 3.21 -7.56 18.92
N HIS A 615 4.11 -8.48 18.58
CA HIS A 615 4.37 -8.91 17.20
C HIS A 615 4.88 -7.82 16.22
N LEU A 616 5.29 -6.65 16.72
CA LEU A 616 5.87 -5.57 15.89
C LEU A 616 7.03 -6.07 15.03
N GLN A 617 7.07 -5.69 13.75
CA GLN A 617 8.15 -6.05 12.83
C GLN A 617 9.02 -4.83 12.51
N LEU A 618 10.01 -4.53 13.35
CA LEU A 618 10.95 -3.41 13.17
C LEU A 618 12.38 -3.93 13.01
N TYR A 619 12.76 -4.20 11.77
CA TYR A 619 14.06 -4.79 11.47
C TYR A 619 14.69 -4.21 10.20
N GLY A 620 15.93 -4.60 9.93
CA GLY A 620 16.66 -4.22 8.72
C GLY A 620 17.71 -3.13 8.97
N PRO A 621 18.63 -2.93 8.02
CA PRO A 621 19.82 -2.10 8.22
C PRO A 621 19.54 -0.62 8.47
N ARG A 622 18.36 -0.14 8.10
CA ARG A 622 17.93 1.25 8.33
C ARG A 622 16.99 1.41 9.53
N ALA A 623 16.57 0.32 10.17
CA ALA A 623 15.75 0.39 11.36
C ALA A 623 16.54 1.05 12.51
N ARG A 624 15.96 2.09 13.10
CA ARG A 624 16.60 2.91 14.15
C ARG A 624 15.61 3.20 15.28
N LEU A 625 16.11 3.14 16.51
CA LEU A 625 15.42 3.55 17.74
C LEU A 625 16.29 4.48 18.61
N ASP A 626 17.27 5.15 18.00
CA ASP A 626 18.22 6.00 18.72
C ASP A 626 17.48 7.11 19.50
N GLY A 627 17.69 7.20 20.82
CA GLY A 627 17.01 8.17 21.67
C GLY A 627 15.50 7.93 21.91
N ALA A 628 14.89 6.88 21.36
CA ALA A 628 13.48 6.60 21.58
C ALA A 628 13.17 6.30 23.07
N ILE A 629 11.96 6.67 23.52
CA ILE A 629 11.45 6.37 24.87
C ILE A 629 10.58 5.12 24.79
N LEU A 630 11.04 3.99 25.32
CA LEU A 630 10.30 2.72 25.30
C LEU A 630 9.80 2.27 26.66
N ASP A 631 10.03 3.03 27.74
CA ASP A 631 9.65 2.58 29.09
C ASP A 631 8.16 2.14 29.13
N LEU A 632 7.89 1.00 29.78
CA LEU A 632 6.60 0.31 29.86
C LEU A 632 6.01 -0.22 28.54
N CYS A 633 6.72 -0.17 27.41
CA CYS A 633 6.25 -0.79 26.16
C CYS A 633 5.97 -2.29 26.32
N GLN A 634 4.90 -2.75 25.67
CA GLN A 634 4.59 -4.18 25.54
C GLN A 634 5.02 -4.67 24.17
N LEU A 635 6.14 -5.39 24.09
CA LEU A 635 6.77 -5.86 22.85
C LEU A 635 6.92 -7.41 22.76
N PRO A 636 5.99 -8.22 23.29
CA PRO A 636 6.16 -9.66 23.20
C PRO A 636 6.09 -10.11 21.74
N ASN A 637 6.92 -11.08 21.36
CA ASN A 637 7.05 -11.58 19.99
C ASN A 637 7.46 -10.52 18.94
N ALA A 638 7.93 -9.34 19.37
CA ALA A 638 8.43 -8.33 18.45
C ALA A 638 9.72 -8.78 17.76
N ASN A 639 9.96 -8.32 16.55
CA ASN A 639 11.13 -8.64 15.75
C ASN A 639 11.98 -7.39 15.54
N PHE A 640 13.14 -7.38 16.19
CA PHE A 640 14.17 -6.35 16.17
C PHE A 640 15.48 -6.84 15.54
N ALA A 641 15.46 -7.96 14.81
CA ALA A 641 16.67 -8.59 14.30
C ALA A 641 17.50 -7.63 13.44
N GLY A 642 18.80 -7.52 13.76
CA GLY A 642 19.75 -6.65 13.08
C GLY A 642 19.51 -5.14 13.25
N SER A 643 18.54 -4.72 14.06
CA SER A 643 18.24 -3.30 14.28
C SER A 643 19.28 -2.64 15.19
N ALA A 644 19.51 -1.34 14.97
CA ALA A 644 20.28 -0.52 15.90
C ALA A 644 19.32 0.12 16.92
N MET A 645 19.42 -0.32 18.17
CA MET A 645 18.62 0.20 19.29
C MET A 645 19.53 1.03 20.19
N GLY A 646 19.90 2.25 19.77
CA GLY A 646 20.58 3.25 20.61
C GLY A 646 19.66 3.82 21.70
N VAL A 647 18.90 2.96 22.37
CA VAL A 647 17.91 3.30 23.39
C VAL A 647 18.63 3.43 24.73
N LYS A 648 18.28 4.45 25.50
CA LYS A 648 18.92 4.71 26.80
C LYS A 648 18.25 3.98 27.96
N SER A 649 16.96 3.66 27.80
CA SER A 649 16.09 3.18 28.87
C SER A 649 15.06 2.21 28.30
N LEU A 650 14.88 1.08 28.99
CA LEU A 650 13.91 0.03 28.67
C LEU A 650 13.13 -0.39 29.91
N TYR A 651 12.88 0.50 30.88
CA TYR A 651 12.31 0.12 32.19
C TYR A 651 10.93 -0.53 32.02
N TRP A 652 10.71 -1.66 32.68
CA TRP A 652 9.44 -2.42 32.65
C TRP A 652 8.96 -2.81 31.23
N VAL A 653 9.88 -2.93 30.28
CA VAL A 653 9.55 -3.37 28.92
C VAL A 653 9.41 -4.89 28.88
N ASP A 654 8.33 -5.36 28.24
CA ASP A 654 8.15 -6.77 27.93
C ASP A 654 8.71 -7.11 26.54
N LEU A 655 9.87 -7.78 26.47
CA LEU A 655 10.49 -8.34 25.27
C LEU A 655 10.38 -9.87 25.23
N SER A 656 9.40 -10.47 25.92
CA SER A 656 9.26 -11.92 25.97
C SER A 656 9.01 -12.48 24.56
N TYR A 657 9.69 -13.59 24.21
CA TYR A 657 9.65 -14.18 22.87
C TYR A 657 10.12 -13.26 21.72
N ALA A 658 10.70 -12.10 22.02
CA ALA A 658 11.18 -11.19 20.97
C ALA A 658 12.37 -11.78 20.21
N ASN A 659 12.49 -11.42 18.93
CA ASN A 659 13.66 -11.74 18.10
C ASN A 659 14.63 -10.55 18.08
N LEU A 660 15.74 -10.68 18.80
CA LEU A 660 16.81 -9.69 18.96
C LEU A 660 18.12 -10.16 18.34
N ILE A 661 18.08 -11.17 17.45
CA ILE A 661 19.27 -11.72 16.81
C ILE A 661 20.07 -10.60 16.13
N ASN A 662 21.36 -10.49 16.48
CA ASN A 662 22.26 -9.43 16.01
C ASN A 662 21.78 -7.99 16.24
N ALA A 663 20.82 -7.76 17.15
CA ALA A 663 20.43 -6.41 17.55
C ALA A 663 21.54 -5.74 18.39
N LYS A 664 21.56 -4.41 18.41
CA LYS A 664 22.51 -3.64 19.22
C LYS A 664 21.80 -2.94 20.37
N LEU A 665 22.13 -3.32 21.59
CA LEU A 665 21.64 -2.75 22.86
C LEU A 665 22.79 -2.14 23.68
N THR A 666 23.86 -1.71 23.01
CA THR A 666 25.05 -1.12 23.63
C THR A 666 24.67 0.05 24.55
N GLY A 667 25.10 0.01 25.82
CA GLY A 667 24.83 1.06 26.80
C GLY A 667 23.38 1.20 27.27
N ALA A 668 22.46 0.35 26.79
CA ALA A 668 21.05 0.42 27.17
C ALA A 668 20.84 0.06 28.64
N ASP A 669 19.91 0.75 29.30
CA ASP A 669 19.51 0.43 30.66
C ASP A 669 18.28 -0.48 30.67
N LEU A 670 18.50 -1.76 30.94
CA LEU A 670 17.50 -2.80 31.12
C LEU A 670 17.33 -3.15 32.62
N SER A 671 17.84 -2.31 33.52
CA SER A 671 17.63 -2.53 34.94
C SER A 671 16.17 -2.25 35.28
N ASN A 672 15.59 -3.09 36.15
CA ASN A 672 14.23 -2.97 36.68
C ASN A 672 13.09 -3.38 35.73
N GLY A 673 12.56 -4.59 35.96
CA GLY A 673 11.28 -5.03 35.42
C GLY A 673 11.28 -5.46 33.94
N VAL A 674 12.44 -5.42 33.28
CA VAL A 674 12.57 -5.86 31.89
C VAL A 674 12.55 -7.38 31.80
N THR A 675 11.73 -7.92 30.90
CA THR A 675 11.72 -9.36 30.62
C THR A 675 12.16 -9.62 29.18
N LEU A 676 13.15 -10.51 29.04
CA LEU A 676 13.65 -11.12 27.81
C LEU A 676 13.31 -12.62 27.81
N SER A 677 12.28 -13.02 28.56
CA SER A 677 11.94 -14.43 28.73
C SER A 677 11.67 -15.09 27.38
N PHE A 678 12.30 -16.23 27.09
CA PHE A 678 12.20 -16.94 25.80
C PHE A 678 12.62 -16.11 24.56
N ALA A 679 13.28 -14.96 24.73
CA ALA A 679 13.72 -14.14 23.61
C ALA A 679 14.90 -14.79 22.87
N ASN A 680 15.00 -14.55 21.56
CA ASN A 680 16.13 -14.94 20.74
C ASN A 680 17.19 -13.82 20.74
N VAL A 681 18.25 -13.97 21.53
CA VAL A 681 19.30 -12.94 21.75
C VAL A 681 20.69 -13.37 21.23
N GLN A 682 20.71 -14.29 20.26
CA GLN A 682 21.94 -14.79 19.66
C GLN A 682 22.66 -13.66 18.90
N GLY A 683 23.93 -13.43 19.21
CA GLY A 683 24.73 -12.38 18.58
C GLY A 683 24.32 -10.95 18.93
N THR A 684 23.37 -10.75 19.85
CA THR A 684 23.02 -9.43 20.37
C THR A 684 24.22 -8.80 21.07
N ASP A 685 24.41 -7.50 20.87
CA ASP A 685 25.45 -6.72 21.52
C ASP A 685 24.91 -6.01 22.76
N PHE A 686 25.29 -6.48 23.97
CA PHE A 686 24.94 -5.86 25.26
C PHE A 686 26.12 -5.07 25.86
N THR A 687 27.17 -4.75 25.09
CA THR A 687 28.35 -4.05 25.65
C THR A 687 27.94 -2.80 26.43
N ASP A 688 28.40 -2.69 27.68
CA ASP A 688 28.09 -1.60 28.62
C ASP A 688 26.59 -1.40 28.97
N ALA A 689 25.72 -2.35 28.61
CA ALA A 689 24.33 -2.37 29.04
C ALA A 689 24.21 -2.68 30.54
N LYS A 690 23.09 -2.27 31.15
CA LYS A 690 22.77 -2.57 32.55
C LYS A 690 21.62 -3.55 32.61
N LEU A 691 21.85 -4.77 33.07
CA LEU A 691 20.81 -5.80 33.16
C LEU A 691 20.40 -6.16 34.60
N ASN A 692 20.76 -5.36 35.61
CA ASN A 692 20.45 -5.68 37.00
C ASN A 692 18.93 -5.85 37.23
N GLY A 693 18.51 -7.05 37.63
CA GLY A 693 17.09 -7.38 37.81
C GLY A 693 16.30 -7.65 36.53
N ALA A 694 16.95 -7.67 35.36
CA ALA A 694 16.34 -8.15 34.13
C ALA A 694 16.04 -9.66 34.23
N ASN A 695 15.01 -10.10 33.51
CA ASN A 695 14.60 -11.49 33.47
C ASN A 695 14.97 -12.12 32.12
N LEU A 696 16.01 -12.96 32.08
CA LEU A 696 16.43 -13.69 30.88
C LEU A 696 15.99 -15.16 30.90
N VAL A 697 14.96 -15.53 31.67
CA VAL A 697 14.46 -16.92 31.76
C VAL A 697 14.31 -17.54 30.38
N ASP A 698 15.02 -18.65 30.16
CA ASP A 698 14.98 -19.41 28.91
C ASP A 698 15.30 -18.60 27.63
N ALA A 699 16.00 -17.47 27.76
CA ALA A 699 16.47 -16.71 26.61
C ALA A 699 17.54 -17.49 25.82
N ALA A 700 17.49 -17.39 24.50
CA ALA A 700 18.40 -18.07 23.59
C ALA A 700 19.71 -17.29 23.47
N VAL A 701 20.68 -17.59 24.33
CA VAL A 701 22.00 -16.94 24.35
C VAL A 701 23.01 -17.79 23.59
N ALA A 702 23.76 -17.18 22.67
CA ALA A 702 24.86 -17.84 21.97
C ALA A 702 26.17 -17.65 22.76
N VAL A 703 26.68 -18.72 23.36
CA VAL A 703 27.92 -18.72 24.16
C VAL A 703 29.07 -19.37 23.39
N PRO A 704 30.34 -19.04 23.71
CA PRO A 704 31.49 -19.77 23.20
C PRO A 704 31.42 -21.25 23.63
N VAL A 705 31.62 -22.16 22.69
CA VAL A 705 31.56 -23.61 22.96
C VAL A 705 32.93 -24.28 22.81
N THR A 706 33.84 -23.70 22.02
CA THR A 706 35.21 -24.24 21.82
C THR A 706 36.26 -23.14 21.87
N SER A 707 37.52 -23.54 22.05
CA SER A 707 38.68 -22.64 21.96
C SER A 707 38.90 -22.04 20.57
N SER A 708 38.22 -22.54 19.53
CA SER A 708 38.27 -22.00 18.17
C SER A 708 37.37 -20.78 17.95
N GLY A 709 36.65 -20.32 18.98
CA GLY A 709 35.80 -19.13 18.92
C GLY A 709 34.41 -19.36 18.30
N ILE A 710 33.99 -20.62 18.13
CA ILE A 710 32.64 -20.96 17.65
C ILE A 710 31.63 -20.72 18.78
N ALA A 711 30.58 -19.96 18.47
CA ALA A 711 29.46 -19.72 19.37
C ALA A 711 28.28 -20.65 19.05
N GLY A 712 27.53 -21.03 20.09
CA GLY A 712 26.37 -21.89 19.95
C GLY A 712 25.29 -21.62 21.00
N THR A 713 24.05 -21.91 20.63
CA THR A 713 22.90 -21.83 21.52
C THR A 713 22.66 -23.19 22.15
N TYR A 714 22.62 -23.27 23.47
CA TYR A 714 22.35 -24.53 24.16
C TYR A 714 20.95 -25.06 23.79
N LEU A 715 20.90 -26.30 23.33
CA LEU A 715 19.66 -26.97 22.96
C LEU A 715 19.22 -27.92 24.06
N PHE A 716 20.11 -28.81 24.50
CA PHE A 716 19.87 -29.79 25.56
C PHE A 716 21.15 -30.52 25.97
N SER A 717 21.07 -31.31 27.04
CA SER A 717 22.11 -32.24 27.45
C SER A 717 21.55 -33.64 27.67
N ILE A 718 22.44 -34.64 27.62
CA ILE A 718 22.17 -36.01 28.05
C ILE A 718 23.11 -36.30 29.21
N GLY A 719 22.56 -36.56 30.39
CA GLY A 719 23.33 -36.91 31.58
C GLY A 719 23.91 -38.33 31.52
N PRO A 720 24.99 -38.63 32.25
CA PRO A 720 25.66 -39.92 32.24
C PRO A 720 24.77 -41.09 32.72
N THR A 721 23.70 -40.79 33.45
CA THR A 721 22.74 -41.77 33.97
C THR A 721 21.54 -41.99 33.05
N GLU A 722 21.38 -41.20 31.99
CA GLU A 722 20.30 -41.38 31.03
C GLU A 722 20.57 -42.61 30.15
N GLN A 723 19.55 -43.44 29.89
CA GLN A 723 19.69 -44.68 29.11
C GLN A 723 20.33 -44.47 27.74
N ALA A 724 20.16 -43.29 27.13
CA ALA A 724 20.72 -42.96 25.83
C ALA A 724 22.22 -42.65 25.85
N TYR A 725 22.78 -42.26 27.00
CA TYR A 725 24.12 -41.65 27.10
C TYR A 725 25.21 -42.54 26.50
N SER A 726 25.36 -43.76 27.02
CA SER A 726 26.45 -44.65 26.61
C SER A 726 26.35 -45.02 25.13
N SER A 727 25.14 -45.21 24.61
CA SER A 727 24.91 -45.51 23.19
C SER A 727 25.21 -44.32 22.27
N VAL A 728 24.89 -43.10 22.69
CA VAL A 728 25.13 -41.88 21.91
C VAL A 728 26.63 -41.53 21.93
N LEU A 729 27.29 -41.66 23.07
CA LEU A 729 28.72 -41.43 23.19
C LEU A 729 29.51 -42.38 22.29
N ALA A 730 29.19 -43.68 22.32
CA ALA A 730 29.85 -44.68 21.47
C ALA A 730 29.65 -44.38 19.97
N GLU A 731 28.46 -43.92 19.57
CA GLU A 731 28.15 -43.53 18.19
C GLU A 731 28.91 -42.27 17.77
N LEU A 732 28.99 -41.24 18.63
CA LEU A 732 29.80 -40.04 18.39
C LEU A 732 31.29 -40.38 18.26
N GLU A 733 31.83 -41.23 19.13
CA GLU A 733 33.23 -41.66 19.10
C GLU A 733 33.56 -42.46 17.82
N ALA A 734 32.64 -43.31 17.36
CA ALA A 734 32.81 -44.17 16.19
C ALA A 734 32.58 -43.45 14.84
N ALA A 735 31.67 -42.45 14.79
CA ALA A 735 31.31 -41.75 13.57
C ALA A 735 32.31 -40.66 13.17
N ALA A 736 32.98 -40.04 14.14
CA ALA A 736 33.84 -38.87 13.95
C ALA A 736 35.06 -39.02 12.98
N PRO A 737 35.62 -40.22 12.73
CA PRO A 737 36.69 -40.43 11.75
C PRO A 737 36.24 -40.95 10.37
N SER A 738 34.94 -41.21 10.13
CA SER A 738 34.50 -42.21 9.14
C SER A 738 33.64 -41.69 7.96
N SER A 739 33.41 -40.39 7.81
CA SER A 739 32.70 -39.86 6.63
C SER A 739 33.62 -39.89 5.40
N VAL A 740 33.34 -40.76 4.42
CA VAL A 740 34.17 -40.93 3.22
C VAL A 740 33.33 -40.72 1.95
N PRO A 741 33.65 -39.72 1.11
CA PRO A 741 32.99 -39.59 -0.19
C PRO A 741 33.33 -40.80 -1.08
N ILE A 742 32.32 -41.43 -1.68
CA ILE A 742 32.51 -42.52 -2.65
C ILE A 742 32.47 -41.92 -4.06
N THR A 743 33.54 -41.26 -4.46
CA THR A 743 33.68 -40.75 -5.84
C THR A 743 33.80 -41.93 -6.80
N LEU A 744 32.88 -42.02 -7.77
CA LEU A 744 32.89 -43.02 -8.84
C LEU A 744 33.94 -42.63 -9.89
N THR A 745 34.84 -43.55 -10.19
CA THR A 745 35.85 -43.38 -11.26
C THR A 745 35.45 -44.22 -12.47
N SER A 746 35.98 -43.92 -13.66
CA SER A 746 35.63 -44.62 -14.91
C SER A 746 35.86 -46.14 -14.89
N SER A 747 36.61 -46.66 -13.90
CA SER A 747 36.88 -48.08 -13.71
C SER A 747 35.87 -48.84 -12.84
N THR A 748 34.88 -48.16 -12.24
CA THR A 748 33.94 -48.76 -11.25
C THR A 748 32.47 -48.73 -11.67
N GLY A 749 32.16 -48.38 -12.93
CA GLY A 749 30.78 -48.29 -13.47
C GLY A 749 30.19 -46.87 -13.43
N THR A 750 28.95 -46.71 -13.88
CA THR A 750 28.24 -45.40 -13.86
C THR A 750 27.42 -45.22 -12.57
N ILE A 751 27.14 -43.97 -12.19
CA ILE A 751 26.24 -43.63 -11.07
C ILE A 751 24.87 -44.28 -11.26
N ALA A 752 24.32 -44.24 -12.47
CA ALA A 752 23.02 -44.83 -12.80
C ALA A 752 22.98 -46.36 -12.56
N GLU A 753 24.07 -47.07 -12.86
CA GLU A 753 24.19 -48.50 -12.61
C GLU A 753 24.26 -48.81 -11.11
N SER A 754 25.02 -48.03 -10.35
CA SER A 754 25.16 -48.18 -8.90
C SER A 754 23.84 -47.88 -8.18
N VAL A 755 23.12 -46.83 -8.59
CA VAL A 755 21.77 -46.51 -8.12
C VAL A 755 20.78 -47.63 -8.47
N GLY A 756 20.85 -48.20 -9.68
CA GLY A 756 20.02 -49.34 -10.07
C GLY A 756 20.28 -50.61 -9.23
N ASN A 757 21.52 -50.84 -8.80
CA ASN A 757 21.88 -51.94 -7.89
C ASN A 757 21.36 -51.70 -6.47
N LEU A 758 21.44 -50.47 -5.97
CA LEU A 758 20.87 -50.06 -4.69
C LEU A 758 19.34 -50.24 -4.67
N GLN A 759 18.63 -49.83 -5.73
CA GLN A 759 17.19 -50.01 -5.87
C GLN A 759 16.75 -51.49 -5.87
N LYS A 760 17.58 -52.38 -6.43
CA LYS A 760 17.34 -53.83 -6.46
C LYS A 760 17.78 -54.54 -5.17
N GLY A 761 18.38 -53.82 -4.22
CA GLY A 761 18.95 -54.40 -3.00
C GLY A 761 20.17 -55.29 -3.23
N ALA A 762 20.83 -55.16 -4.39
CA ALA A 762 21.96 -55.99 -4.79
C ALA A 762 23.26 -55.46 -4.15
N ILE A 763 23.65 -56.03 -3.00
CA ILE A 763 24.83 -55.56 -2.24
C ILE A 763 26.16 -56.05 -2.81
N ASP A 764 26.21 -57.25 -3.38
CA ASP A 764 27.45 -57.86 -3.84
C ASP A 764 28.17 -57.07 -4.96
N PRO A 765 27.46 -56.51 -5.96
CA PRO A 765 28.06 -55.58 -6.92
C PRO A 765 28.65 -54.30 -6.28
N LEU A 766 28.10 -53.87 -5.14
CA LEU A 766 28.49 -52.65 -4.44
C LEU A 766 29.66 -52.89 -3.46
N ARG A 767 29.88 -54.11 -2.95
CA ARG A 767 30.95 -54.41 -1.97
C ARG A 767 32.34 -53.97 -2.42
N ARG A 768 32.64 -54.12 -3.72
CA ARG A 768 33.92 -53.70 -4.30
C ARG A 768 34.12 -52.18 -4.18
N LEU A 769 33.07 -51.41 -4.46
CA LEU A 769 33.06 -49.95 -4.38
C LEU A 769 33.33 -49.44 -2.94
N PHE A 770 32.75 -50.10 -1.95
CA PHE A 770 32.94 -49.76 -0.52
C PHE A 770 34.34 -50.19 -0.02
N ASN A 771 34.80 -51.38 -0.41
CA ASN A 771 36.13 -51.89 -0.06
C ASN A 771 37.26 -51.01 -0.61
N ASP A 772 37.13 -50.48 -1.83
CA ASP A 772 38.11 -49.57 -2.44
C ASP A 772 38.29 -48.26 -1.63
N ARG A 773 37.32 -47.95 -0.76
CA ARG A 773 37.33 -46.81 0.17
C ARG A 773 37.57 -47.24 1.63
N LYS A 774 38.07 -48.46 1.84
CA LYS A 774 38.35 -49.06 3.16
C LYS A 774 37.11 -49.25 4.05
N ILE A 775 35.92 -49.31 3.46
CA ILE A 775 34.68 -49.66 4.15
C ILE A 775 34.41 -51.15 3.90
N SER A 776 34.65 -51.99 4.91
CA SER A 776 34.44 -53.44 4.81
C SER A 776 32.98 -53.78 5.11
N LEU A 777 32.25 -54.27 4.10
CA LEU A 777 30.87 -54.77 4.29
C LEU A 777 30.89 -56.29 4.55
N PRO A 778 30.36 -56.80 5.68
CA PRO A 778 30.38 -58.22 5.99
C PRO A 778 29.44 -59.02 5.07
N PRO A 779 29.70 -60.33 4.82
CA PRO A 779 28.92 -61.14 3.87
C PRO A 779 27.40 -61.17 4.12
N GLY A 780 26.96 -60.99 5.36
CA GLY A 780 25.55 -60.92 5.76
C GLY A 780 24.89 -59.53 5.63
N ALA A 781 25.64 -58.51 5.17
CA ALA A 781 25.09 -57.17 5.04
C ALA A 781 23.93 -57.12 4.02
N THR A 782 22.90 -56.34 4.32
CA THR A 782 21.70 -56.18 3.49
C THR A 782 21.44 -54.71 3.19
N ILE A 783 20.69 -54.43 2.12
CA ILE A 783 20.30 -53.07 1.74
C ILE A 783 18.80 -52.93 1.92
N LYS A 784 18.39 -51.83 2.57
CA LYS A 784 16.99 -51.45 2.75
C LYS A 784 16.76 -50.03 2.25
N PRO A 785 15.74 -49.75 1.40
CA PRO A 785 15.38 -48.38 1.06
C PRO A 785 14.91 -47.63 2.30
N THR A 786 15.30 -46.35 2.41
CA THR A 786 14.94 -45.50 3.56
C THR A 786 13.53 -44.88 3.44
N GLY A 787 12.92 -44.98 2.26
CA GLY A 787 11.67 -44.30 1.90
C GLY A 787 11.89 -43.03 1.07
N ASP A 788 13.12 -42.52 1.01
CA ASP A 788 13.58 -41.54 0.03
C ASP A 788 14.07 -42.28 -1.24
N GLU A 789 13.72 -41.78 -2.43
CA GLU A 789 14.05 -42.45 -3.69
C GLU A 789 15.55 -42.44 -4.02
N TYR A 790 16.33 -41.60 -3.32
CA TYR A 790 17.77 -41.46 -3.50
C TYR A 790 18.61 -41.95 -2.32
N ALA A 791 18.03 -42.66 -1.34
CA ALA A 791 18.78 -43.11 -0.16
C ALA A 791 18.44 -44.52 0.34
N TRP A 792 19.48 -45.26 0.72
CA TRP A 792 19.43 -46.64 1.16
C TRP A 792 20.27 -46.86 2.41
N GLN A 793 19.76 -47.69 3.32
CA GLN A 793 20.48 -48.13 4.52
C GLN A 793 21.15 -49.47 4.24
N ILE A 794 22.46 -49.55 4.48
CA ILE A 794 23.20 -50.80 4.56
C ILE A 794 23.19 -51.27 6.02
N ILE A 795 22.58 -52.42 6.26
CA ILE A 795 22.52 -53.08 7.56
C ILE A 795 23.57 -54.18 7.58
N THR A 796 24.62 -54.06 8.38
CA THR A 796 25.71 -55.05 8.39
C THR A 796 25.48 -56.19 9.37
N GLY A 797 24.64 -55.96 10.38
CA GLY A 797 24.39 -56.91 11.47
C GLY A 797 25.50 -56.96 12.53
N GLU A 798 26.51 -56.08 12.45
CA GLU A 798 27.58 -55.98 13.44
C GLU A 798 27.12 -55.21 14.69
N THR A 799 27.53 -55.67 15.88
CA THR A 799 27.14 -55.08 17.18
C THR A 799 28.04 -53.93 17.63
N VAL A 800 29.10 -53.60 16.88
CA VAL A 800 30.06 -52.54 17.21
C VAL A 800 29.87 -51.36 16.25
N ALA A 801 29.86 -50.14 16.78
CA ALA A 801 29.61 -48.93 16.01
C ALA A 801 30.79 -48.56 15.07
N PRO A 802 30.51 -48.01 13.86
CA PRO A 802 29.18 -47.74 13.31
C PRO A 802 28.76 -48.92 12.45
N GLY A 803 28.08 -49.91 13.05
CA GLY A 803 27.72 -51.16 12.37
C GLY A 803 26.97 -50.91 11.05
N ASP A 804 26.06 -49.94 10.97
CA ASP A 804 25.27 -49.69 9.76
C ASP A 804 25.71 -48.41 9.03
N TYR A 805 25.45 -48.33 7.72
CA TYR A 805 25.76 -47.17 6.88
C TYR A 805 24.51 -46.65 6.18
N ILE A 806 24.44 -45.34 5.93
CA ILE A 806 23.49 -44.76 4.97
C ILE A 806 24.25 -44.37 3.71
N VAL A 807 23.66 -44.69 2.57
CA VAL A 807 24.19 -44.46 1.24
C VAL A 807 23.18 -43.66 0.45
N TRP A 808 23.63 -42.61 -0.22
CA TRP A 808 22.74 -41.76 -1.00
C TRP A 808 23.37 -41.21 -2.25
N HIS A 809 22.51 -40.83 -3.18
CA HIS A 809 22.89 -40.11 -4.38
C HIS A 809 22.80 -38.61 -4.11
N GLY A 810 23.89 -37.88 -4.36
CA GLY A 810 23.98 -36.44 -4.13
C GLY A 810 25.14 -35.82 -4.91
N LEU A 811 25.54 -34.60 -4.52
CA LEU A 811 26.72 -33.95 -5.08
C LEU A 811 27.87 -34.05 -4.08
N ASP A 812 29.09 -34.31 -4.56
CA ASP A 812 30.27 -34.22 -3.71
C ASP A 812 30.69 -32.77 -3.41
N SER A 813 31.77 -32.59 -2.65
CA SER A 813 32.33 -31.28 -2.29
C SER A 813 32.73 -30.38 -3.48
N LEU A 814 32.78 -30.93 -4.70
CA LEU A 814 33.09 -30.22 -5.94
C LEU A 814 31.84 -29.99 -6.82
N GLY A 815 30.66 -30.39 -6.35
CA GLY A 815 29.40 -30.23 -7.07
C GLY A 815 29.17 -31.27 -8.17
N VAL A 816 29.87 -32.40 -8.12
CA VAL A 816 29.75 -33.49 -9.10
C VAL A 816 28.83 -34.59 -8.54
N ASP A 817 27.94 -35.14 -9.38
CA ASP A 817 27.10 -36.28 -8.98
C ASP A 817 27.98 -37.40 -8.43
N ALA A 818 27.64 -37.87 -7.23
CA ALA A 818 28.39 -38.87 -6.50
C ALA A 818 27.46 -39.73 -5.66
N LEU A 819 27.94 -40.94 -5.36
CA LEU A 819 27.37 -41.73 -4.29
C LEU A 819 28.10 -41.37 -3.01
N LEU A 820 27.36 -41.05 -1.96
CA LEU A 820 27.90 -40.68 -0.66
C LEU A 820 27.53 -41.77 0.33
N ALA A 821 28.46 -42.12 1.22
CA ALA A 821 28.19 -43.08 2.29
C ALA A 821 28.74 -42.56 3.61
N GLY A 822 27.92 -42.70 4.65
CA GLY A 822 28.25 -42.32 6.00
C GLY A 822 27.74 -43.34 7.00
N PRO A 823 28.28 -43.35 8.23
CA PRO A 823 27.74 -44.18 9.29
C PRO A 823 26.27 -43.81 9.54
N SER A 824 25.41 -44.82 9.62
CA SER A 824 24.03 -44.64 10.04
C SER A 824 24.03 -44.18 11.50
N MET A 825 23.20 -43.16 11.80
CA MET A 825 23.12 -42.57 13.13
C MET A 825 21.75 -42.74 13.80
N PRO A 826 21.23 -43.97 13.91
CA PRO A 826 19.88 -44.20 14.38
C PRO A 826 19.69 -43.82 15.85
N ASN A 827 20.73 -43.95 16.69
CA ASN A 827 20.61 -43.59 18.10
C ASN A 827 20.60 -42.07 18.27
N LEU A 828 21.52 -41.37 17.60
CA LEU A 828 21.56 -39.92 17.58
C LEU A 828 20.26 -39.33 17.02
N GLN A 829 19.74 -39.84 15.90
CA GLN A 829 18.47 -39.40 15.32
C GLN A 829 17.28 -39.61 16.26
N ARG A 830 17.19 -40.79 16.90
CA ARG A 830 16.12 -41.10 17.85
C ARG A 830 16.16 -40.20 19.06
N VAL A 831 17.35 -40.02 19.64
CA VAL A 831 17.55 -39.20 20.83
C VAL A 831 17.29 -37.75 20.49
N TRP A 832 17.86 -37.25 19.40
CA TRP A 832 17.62 -35.91 18.87
C TRP A 832 16.13 -35.65 18.65
N GLY A 833 15.46 -36.54 17.92
CA GLY A 833 14.04 -36.44 17.58
C GLY A 833 13.14 -36.47 18.82
N THR A 834 13.32 -37.42 19.73
CA THR A 834 12.47 -37.53 20.94
C THR A 834 12.60 -36.31 21.83
N ASN A 835 13.85 -35.88 22.05
CA ASN A 835 14.18 -34.77 22.91
C ASN A 835 13.73 -33.43 22.31
N LEU A 836 13.81 -33.23 21.00
CA LEU A 836 13.28 -32.03 20.33
C LEU A 836 11.74 -32.04 20.20
N GLN A 837 11.12 -33.18 19.86
CA GLN A 837 9.67 -33.29 19.72
C GLN A 837 8.93 -33.05 21.03
N GLN A 838 9.48 -33.52 22.16
CA GLN A 838 8.91 -33.22 23.49
C GLN A 838 9.03 -31.74 23.86
N ALA A 839 10.06 -31.05 23.36
CA ALA A 839 10.36 -29.67 23.71
C ALA A 839 9.63 -28.62 22.86
N CYS A 840 9.45 -28.87 21.55
CA CYS A 840 8.79 -27.92 20.63
C CYS A 840 7.25 -28.06 20.60
N GLY A 841 6.71 -29.08 21.29
CA GLY A 841 5.30 -29.44 21.21
C GLY A 841 4.94 -30.10 19.87
N LYS A 842 3.92 -30.97 19.87
CA LYS A 842 3.50 -31.77 18.69
C LYS A 842 3.06 -30.96 17.45
N LYS A 843 3.06 -29.61 17.49
CA LYS A 843 2.48 -28.71 16.47
C LYS A 843 3.48 -27.80 15.73
N SER A 844 4.80 -27.87 15.96
CA SER A 844 5.74 -27.03 15.19
C SER A 844 6.02 -27.65 13.80
N ALA A 845 5.37 -27.12 12.76
CA ALA A 845 5.44 -27.65 11.39
C ALA A 845 6.74 -27.33 10.63
N VAL A 846 7.89 -27.31 11.31
CA VAL A 846 9.17 -26.90 10.71
C VAL A 846 10.29 -27.79 11.31
N ALA A 847 10.77 -28.74 10.52
CA ALA A 847 11.25 -30.07 10.95
C ALA A 847 12.57 -30.10 11.74
N SER A 848 12.53 -30.62 12.98
CA SER A 848 13.71 -30.77 13.85
C SER A 848 14.04 -32.25 14.16
N SER A 849 14.31 -33.06 13.13
CA SER A 849 14.99 -34.36 13.27
C SER A 849 16.33 -34.30 12.54
N LEU A 850 17.36 -34.96 13.09
CA LEU A 850 18.57 -35.22 12.30
C LEU A 850 18.16 -36.04 11.08
N ARG A 851 18.64 -35.64 9.91
CA ARG A 851 18.43 -36.35 8.66
C ARG A 851 19.28 -37.62 8.68
N TRP A 852 18.90 -38.56 7.83
CA TRP A 852 19.68 -39.77 7.59
C TRP A 852 21.09 -39.46 7.04
N GLN A 853 21.26 -38.30 6.39
CA GLN A 853 22.53 -37.82 5.82
C GLN A 853 23.36 -36.95 6.78
N ALA A 854 22.94 -36.79 8.04
CA ALA A 854 23.74 -36.05 8.99
C ALA A 854 25.15 -36.67 9.06
N THR A 855 26.18 -35.86 9.36
CA THR A 855 27.55 -36.34 9.53
C THR A 855 28.08 -35.90 10.89
N VAL A 856 29.06 -36.65 11.43
CA VAL A 856 29.74 -36.32 12.69
C VAL A 856 31.24 -36.21 12.42
N SER A 857 31.86 -35.16 12.93
CA SER A 857 33.31 -34.92 12.82
C SER A 857 33.88 -34.44 14.16
N ARG A 858 35.17 -34.69 14.43
CA ARG A 858 35.85 -34.11 15.60
C ARG A 858 36.18 -32.64 15.37
N VAL A 859 36.06 -31.81 16.41
CA VAL A 859 36.43 -30.40 16.38
C VAL A 859 37.64 -30.17 17.29
N GLY A 860 38.79 -29.79 16.71
CA GLY A 860 40.02 -29.48 17.45
C GLY A 860 40.83 -30.72 17.91
N PRO A 861 41.96 -30.51 18.61
CA PRO A 861 42.90 -31.58 18.98
C PRO A 861 42.49 -32.43 20.20
N GLY A 862 41.35 -32.15 20.84
CA GLY A 862 40.88 -32.85 22.05
C GLY A 862 39.84 -33.94 21.79
N PRO A 863 39.70 -34.96 22.68
CA PRO A 863 38.81 -36.09 22.47
C PRO A 863 37.31 -35.82 22.77
N ASP A 864 36.95 -34.64 23.28
CA ASP A 864 35.65 -34.40 23.95
C ASP A 864 34.68 -33.48 23.18
N GLN A 865 34.91 -33.25 21.88
CA GLN A 865 34.10 -32.35 21.05
C GLN A 865 33.80 -32.92 19.65
N TRP A 866 32.52 -32.86 19.25
CA TRP A 866 32.02 -33.37 17.99
C TRP A 866 31.11 -32.36 17.30
N LYS A 867 31.28 -32.12 16.00
CA LYS A 867 30.33 -31.36 15.19
C LYS A 867 29.43 -32.34 14.45
N ILE A 868 28.13 -32.17 14.63
CA ILE A 868 27.09 -32.77 13.82
C ILE A 868 26.69 -31.75 12.74
N ASP A 869 26.79 -32.13 11.48
CA ASP A 869 26.30 -31.36 10.35
C ASP A 869 25.09 -32.06 9.73
N ASN A 870 23.94 -31.39 9.71
CA ASN A 870 22.67 -32.01 9.31
C ASN A 870 22.35 -31.80 7.81
N ASP A 871 23.05 -30.89 7.13
CA ASP A 871 22.69 -30.40 5.79
C ASP A 871 23.91 -30.23 4.84
N GLN A 872 25.11 -30.74 5.19
CA GLN A 872 26.38 -30.39 4.51
C GLN A 872 26.45 -30.66 2.99
N ASP A 873 25.72 -31.66 2.44
CA ASP A 873 26.03 -32.20 1.10
C ASP A 873 24.80 -32.53 0.20
N ASN A 874 23.62 -31.91 0.43
CA ASN A 874 22.48 -32.07 -0.49
C ASN A 874 21.71 -30.75 -0.72
N PRO A 875 22.00 -30.02 -1.82
CA PRO A 875 21.34 -28.74 -2.10
C PRO A 875 19.85 -28.87 -2.44
N ASN A 876 19.36 -30.09 -2.68
CA ASN A 876 17.97 -30.35 -3.06
C ASN A 876 17.06 -30.66 -1.86
N ASN A 877 17.60 -30.81 -0.64
CA ASN A 877 16.82 -31.25 0.52
C ASN A 877 17.28 -30.57 1.83
N MET A 878 16.94 -29.28 1.99
CA MET A 878 17.31 -28.45 3.16
C MET A 878 16.32 -28.60 4.32
N SER A 879 16.81 -28.71 5.56
CA SER A 879 15.98 -28.68 6.78
C SER A 879 15.85 -27.27 7.33
N LEU A 880 14.72 -27.00 8.01
CA LEU A 880 14.48 -25.75 8.72
C LEU A 880 14.72 -25.96 10.22
N GLY A 881 15.38 -25.03 10.91
CA GLY A 881 15.83 -25.17 12.30
C GLY A 881 17.35 -25.26 12.42
N TYR A 882 17.86 -25.73 13.56
CA TYR A 882 19.31 -25.84 13.78
C TYR A 882 19.90 -26.95 12.91
N THR A 883 20.83 -26.59 12.03
CA THR A 883 21.39 -27.50 11.00
C THR A 883 22.84 -27.85 11.22
N SER A 884 23.58 -27.05 11.99
CA SER A 884 24.87 -27.44 12.52
C SER A 884 24.82 -27.40 14.04
N VAL A 885 25.30 -28.47 14.65
CA VAL A 885 25.23 -28.70 16.09
C VAL A 885 26.60 -29.12 16.57
N LEU A 886 27.05 -28.54 17.66
CA LEU A 886 28.26 -28.92 18.33
C LEU A 886 27.90 -29.67 19.63
N VAL A 887 28.55 -30.80 19.84
CA VAL A 887 28.42 -31.62 21.04
C VAL A 887 29.71 -31.52 21.83
N THR A 888 29.60 -31.22 23.11
CA THR A 888 30.74 -31.18 24.03
C THR A 888 30.46 -32.01 25.26
N LYS A 889 31.48 -32.71 25.74
CA LYS A 889 31.42 -33.33 27.06
C LYS A 889 31.67 -32.29 28.13
N ASP A 890 30.70 -32.09 29.02
CA ASP A 890 30.80 -31.15 30.13
C ASP A 890 31.58 -31.72 31.32
N SER A 891 31.96 -30.85 32.26
CA SER A 891 32.69 -31.21 33.47
C SER A 891 31.96 -32.22 34.38
N ASP A 892 30.64 -32.33 34.26
CA ASP A 892 29.81 -33.31 34.97
C ASP A 892 29.60 -34.61 34.18
N ASN A 893 30.40 -34.84 33.13
CA ASN A 893 30.30 -35.95 32.18
C ASN A 893 28.98 -36.00 31.40
N SER A 894 28.16 -34.94 31.36
CA SER A 894 27.03 -34.88 30.44
C SER A 894 27.47 -34.53 29.01
N LEU A 895 26.70 -34.98 28.01
CA LEU A 895 26.86 -34.54 26.63
C LEU A 895 25.94 -33.35 26.37
N ALA A 896 26.50 -32.16 26.20
CA ALA A 896 25.76 -30.95 25.88
C ALA A 896 25.74 -30.67 24.37
N PHE A 897 24.57 -30.33 23.85
CA PHE A 897 24.31 -30.07 22.44
C PHE A 897 24.02 -28.58 22.22
N TYR A 898 24.76 -27.96 21.32
CA TYR A 898 24.68 -26.54 20.99
C TYR A 898 24.39 -26.34 19.50
N GLY A 899 23.34 -25.61 19.16
CA GLY A 899 23.07 -25.21 17.79
C GLY A 899 23.96 -24.05 17.38
N THR A 900 24.76 -24.21 16.32
CA THR A 900 25.72 -23.20 15.83
C THR A 900 25.31 -22.57 14.50
N THR A 901 24.49 -23.28 13.72
CA THR A 901 23.90 -22.78 12.47
C THR A 901 22.39 -23.02 12.48
N LEU A 902 21.62 -22.02 12.05
CA LEU A 902 20.16 -22.04 11.96
C LEU A 902 19.70 -21.75 10.53
N HIS A 903 18.86 -22.62 9.99
CA HIS A 903 18.14 -22.43 8.73
C HIS A 903 16.72 -21.97 9.00
N ILE A 904 16.26 -20.95 8.30
CA ILE A 904 14.91 -20.39 8.49
C ILE A 904 14.29 -20.12 7.12
N GLU A 905 12.97 -20.27 7.04
CA GLU A 905 12.22 -19.97 5.83
C GLU A 905 11.80 -18.49 5.84
N GLN A 906 11.99 -17.81 4.71
CA GLN A 906 11.49 -16.45 4.48
C GLN A 906 10.71 -16.38 3.16
N MET A 907 9.87 -15.36 3.02
CA MET A 907 9.25 -15.03 1.74
C MET A 907 10.16 -14.04 0.98
N GLY A 908 10.65 -14.44 -0.19
CA GLY A 908 11.37 -13.54 -1.10
C GLY A 908 10.44 -12.56 -1.82
N ASP A 909 11.02 -11.57 -2.50
CA ASP A 909 10.32 -10.49 -3.22
C ASP A 909 9.30 -10.95 -4.29
N SER A 910 9.34 -12.22 -4.71
CA SER A 910 8.47 -12.80 -5.74
C SER A 910 7.53 -13.89 -5.21
N THR A 911 7.13 -13.85 -3.93
CA THR A 911 6.34 -14.90 -3.25
C THR A 911 6.97 -16.31 -3.23
N LYS A 912 8.25 -16.42 -3.58
CA LYS A 912 8.99 -17.68 -3.52
C LYS A 912 9.63 -17.83 -2.15
N ARG A 913 9.44 -19.01 -1.55
CA ARG A 913 10.12 -19.41 -0.30
C ARG A 913 11.62 -19.41 -0.54
N GLN A 914 12.36 -18.72 0.33
CA GLN A 914 13.81 -18.69 0.36
C GLN A 914 14.29 -19.21 1.72
N ILE A 915 15.46 -19.82 1.73
CA ILE A 915 16.09 -20.31 2.96
C ILE A 915 17.23 -19.38 3.33
N VAL A 916 17.27 -18.96 4.59
CA VAL A 916 18.33 -18.14 5.17
C VAL A 916 19.13 -19.00 6.12
N ILE A 917 20.45 -19.02 5.93
CA ILE A 917 21.40 -19.74 6.78
C ILE A 917 22.11 -18.72 7.68
N LEU A 918 22.02 -18.89 8.99
CA LEU A 918 22.61 -18.02 9.99
C LEU A 918 23.63 -18.79 10.82
N THR A 919 24.90 -18.42 10.70
CA THR A 919 25.94 -18.82 11.67
C THR A 919 25.95 -17.81 12.81
N TYR A 920 25.84 -18.29 14.05
CA TYR A 920 25.72 -17.41 15.21
C TYR A 920 27.05 -16.76 15.58
N LYS A 921 26.99 -15.45 15.84
CA LYS A 921 28.03 -14.74 16.57
C LYS A 921 27.83 -14.97 18.07
N GLN A 922 28.92 -14.88 18.82
CA GLN A 922 28.84 -14.84 20.28
C GLN A 922 27.99 -13.63 20.70
N THR A 923 27.00 -13.88 21.55
CA THR A 923 26.26 -12.80 22.24
C THR A 923 27.24 -12.05 23.13
N GLN A 924 27.38 -10.73 22.94
CA GLN A 924 28.29 -9.91 23.75
C GLN A 924 27.63 -9.61 25.09
N LEU A 925 27.66 -10.60 25.99
CA LEU A 925 27.10 -10.55 27.33
C LEU A 925 28.10 -11.19 28.30
N SER A 926 28.47 -10.49 29.35
CA SER A 926 29.36 -10.99 30.39
C SER A 926 28.81 -10.71 31.80
N ALA A 927 29.49 -11.23 32.82
CA ALA A 927 29.15 -10.95 34.21
C ALA A 927 29.26 -9.45 34.58
N LYS A 928 29.91 -8.61 33.76
CA LYS A 928 30.01 -7.16 33.99
C LYS A 928 28.67 -6.44 33.75
N GLU A 929 27.91 -6.89 32.76
CA GLU A 929 26.62 -6.28 32.38
C GLU A 929 25.44 -6.79 33.21
N VAL A 930 25.60 -7.94 33.88
CA VAL A 930 24.57 -8.66 34.64
C VAL A 930 24.71 -8.38 36.14
N GLY A 931 23.60 -8.04 36.82
CA GLY A 931 23.59 -7.77 38.27
C GLY A 931 23.16 -8.96 39.10
N ASP A 932 23.37 -8.90 40.42
CA ASP A 932 23.06 -10.00 41.36
C ASP A 932 21.59 -10.50 41.33
N ASN A 933 20.67 -9.60 40.99
CA ASN A 933 19.24 -9.87 40.92
C ASN A 933 18.76 -10.30 39.53
N THR A 934 19.63 -10.27 38.51
CA THR A 934 19.27 -10.68 37.15
C THR A 934 18.98 -12.18 37.13
N ILE A 935 17.83 -12.57 36.55
CA ILE A 935 17.50 -13.97 36.35
C ILE A 935 18.19 -14.42 35.06
N CYS A 936 19.11 -15.38 35.19
CA CYS A 936 19.87 -15.93 34.07
C CYS A 936 19.00 -16.91 33.26
N PRO A 937 19.39 -17.25 32.01
CA PRO A 937 18.68 -18.25 31.19
C PRO A 937 18.38 -19.56 31.89
N ASN A 938 19.24 -20.01 32.82
CA ASN A 938 19.03 -21.23 33.59
C ASN A 938 17.96 -21.13 34.69
N THR A 939 17.18 -20.04 34.73
CA THR A 939 16.10 -19.71 35.67
C THR A 939 16.53 -19.30 37.07
N GLN A 940 17.83 -19.32 37.37
CA GLN A 940 18.34 -18.87 38.65
C GLN A 940 18.86 -17.43 38.57
N THR A 941 18.83 -16.72 39.70
CA THR A 941 19.50 -15.40 39.79
C THR A 941 21.01 -15.55 39.72
N LEU A 942 21.71 -14.51 39.25
CA LEU A 942 23.18 -14.47 39.25
C LEU A 942 23.74 -14.74 40.66
N SER A 943 23.15 -14.13 41.69
CA SER A 943 23.54 -14.35 43.09
C SER A 943 23.37 -15.81 43.55
N SER A 944 22.32 -16.51 43.11
CA SER A 944 22.12 -17.94 43.40
C SER A 944 23.17 -18.80 42.69
N ASN A 945 23.40 -18.53 41.40
CA ASN A 945 24.41 -19.24 40.60
C ASN A 945 25.82 -19.06 41.17
N ASN A 946 26.18 -17.86 41.61
CA ASN A 946 27.45 -17.56 42.27
C ASN A 946 27.61 -18.33 43.58
N LYS A 947 26.57 -18.39 44.43
CA LYS A 947 26.58 -19.20 45.66
C LYS A 947 26.78 -20.70 45.37
N GLN A 948 26.20 -21.18 44.28
CA GLN A 948 26.33 -22.57 43.82
C GLN A 948 27.61 -22.84 43.00
N LYS A 949 28.44 -21.81 42.75
CA LYS A 949 29.65 -21.89 41.91
C LYS A 949 29.38 -22.45 40.50
N VAL A 950 28.23 -22.12 39.94
CA VAL A 950 27.86 -22.52 38.57
C VAL A 950 28.77 -21.75 37.59
N PRO A 951 29.43 -22.40 36.61
CA PRO A 951 30.20 -21.72 35.57
C PRO A 951 29.32 -20.81 34.70
N TRP A 952 29.88 -19.71 34.17
CA TRP A 952 29.16 -18.73 33.35
C TRP A 952 28.41 -19.38 32.18
N GLU A 953 29.06 -20.30 31.47
CA GLU A 953 28.49 -21.02 30.35
C GLU A 953 27.24 -21.79 30.75
N ARG A 954 27.19 -22.34 31.98
CA ARG A 954 26.02 -23.05 32.54
C ARG A 954 24.93 -22.10 33.03
N MET A 955 25.28 -20.90 33.49
CA MET A 955 24.30 -19.87 33.83
C MET A 955 23.52 -19.40 32.59
N MET A 956 24.21 -19.31 31.46
CA MET A 956 23.65 -18.86 30.17
C MET A 956 22.94 -19.97 29.38
N ARG A 957 22.77 -21.17 29.96
CA ARG A 957 21.98 -22.26 29.35
C ARG A 957 20.53 -22.11 29.74
N ALA A 958 19.66 -21.94 28.75
CA ALA A 958 18.22 -21.99 28.96
C ALA A 958 17.80 -23.33 29.60
N SER A 959 16.90 -23.29 30.59
CA SER A 959 16.37 -24.51 31.22
C SER A 959 15.41 -25.25 30.30
N LYS A 960 14.67 -24.49 29.48
CA LYS A 960 13.86 -24.96 28.37
C LYS A 960 14.59 -24.68 27.07
N ARG A 961 14.34 -25.52 26.07
CA ARG A 961 14.99 -25.38 24.76
C ARG A 961 14.49 -24.12 24.06
N PRO A 962 15.39 -23.28 23.52
CA PRO A 962 14.96 -22.12 22.77
C PRO A 962 14.19 -22.47 21.50
N ALA A 963 13.04 -21.83 21.29
CA ALA A 963 12.31 -21.93 20.04
C ALA A 963 12.98 -21.07 18.96
N PRO A 964 13.25 -21.60 17.75
CA PRO A 964 13.77 -20.79 16.67
C PRO A 964 12.75 -19.72 16.29
N PRO A 965 13.19 -18.50 15.92
CA PRO A 965 12.28 -17.47 15.44
C PRO A 965 11.61 -17.90 14.15
N THR A 966 10.35 -17.49 13.95
CA THR A 966 9.58 -17.82 12.73
C THR A 966 10.23 -17.25 11.46
N CYS A 967 10.94 -16.13 11.58
CA CYS A 967 11.69 -15.52 10.50
C CYS A 967 12.82 -14.64 11.05
N VAL A 968 13.95 -14.59 10.33
CA VAL A 968 15.00 -13.58 10.52
C VAL A 968 15.22 -12.89 9.18
N PRO A 969 15.22 -11.54 9.14
CA PRO A 969 15.39 -10.78 7.92
C PRO A 969 16.82 -10.88 7.37
N SER A 970 16.93 -10.97 6.05
CA SER A 970 18.19 -10.95 5.31
C SER A 970 18.33 -9.62 4.53
N PRO A 971 19.52 -9.27 4.00
CA PRO A 971 19.68 -8.08 3.17
C PRO A 971 18.80 -8.04 1.91
N TYR A 972 18.21 -9.18 1.51
CA TYR A 972 17.50 -9.36 0.23
C TYR A 972 16.04 -9.83 0.39
N GLY A 973 15.50 -9.95 1.60
CA GLY A 973 14.17 -10.52 1.82
C GLY A 973 13.56 -10.10 3.15
N ASN A 974 12.23 -10.10 3.20
CA ASN A 974 11.48 -9.61 4.35
C ASN A 974 10.75 -10.75 5.08
N CYS A 975 10.60 -10.61 6.39
CA CYS A 975 9.66 -11.43 7.14
C CYS A 975 8.21 -11.11 6.76
N PRO A 976 7.31 -12.12 6.73
CA PRO A 976 5.94 -11.92 6.32
C PRO A 976 5.20 -10.98 7.28
N GLN A 977 4.29 -10.18 6.73
CA GLN A 977 3.36 -9.39 7.53
C GLN A 977 2.38 -10.34 8.23
N ILE A 978 2.15 -10.09 9.51
CA ILE A 978 1.27 -10.92 10.34
C ILE A 978 -0.19 -10.55 10.06
N SER A 979 -1.08 -11.54 10.00
CA SER A 979 -2.49 -11.29 9.74
C SER A 979 -3.19 -10.72 10.98
N VAL A 980 -4.29 -10.00 10.73
CA VAL A 980 -5.12 -9.37 11.78
C VAL A 980 -5.63 -10.41 12.77
N SER A 981 -6.02 -11.60 12.30
CA SER A 981 -6.46 -12.71 13.16
C SER A 981 -5.41 -13.08 14.22
N THR A 982 -4.14 -13.20 13.80
CA THR A 982 -3.02 -13.53 14.70
C THR A 982 -2.71 -12.37 15.65
N ALA A 983 -2.81 -11.12 15.19
CA ALA A 983 -2.65 -9.93 16.03
C ALA A 983 -3.77 -9.78 17.08
N THR A 984 -5.01 -10.14 16.73
CA THR A 984 -6.19 -10.03 17.62
C THR A 984 -6.14 -11.10 18.72
N GLU A 985 -5.73 -12.33 18.38
CA GLU A 985 -5.50 -13.38 19.39
C GLU A 985 -4.42 -12.98 20.41
N ALA A 986 -3.39 -12.25 19.97
CA ALA A 986 -2.35 -11.73 20.85
C ALA A 986 -2.87 -10.65 21.81
N GLN A 987 -3.72 -9.72 21.33
CA GLN A 987 -4.36 -8.70 22.19
C GLN A 987 -5.27 -9.29 23.26
N THR A 988 -5.92 -10.43 22.99
CA THR A 988 -6.78 -11.11 23.98
C THR A 988 -6.00 -11.95 25.00
N ARG A 989 -4.71 -12.21 24.78
CA ARG A 989 -3.86 -13.05 25.64
C ARG A 989 -2.84 -12.26 26.48
N SER A 990 -2.51 -11.04 26.08
CA SER A 990 -1.83 -10.03 26.92
C SER A 990 -2.81 -9.39 27.89
#